data_AF-A0A957E020-F1
#
_entry.id   AF-A0A957E020-F1
#
_cell.length_a   1.000
_cell.length_b   1.000
_cell.length_c   1.000
_cell.angle_alpha   90.00
_cell.angle_beta   90.00
_cell.angle_gamma   90.00
#
_symmetry.space_group_name_H-M   'P 1'
#
loop_
_entity.id
_entity.type
_entity.pdbx_description
1 polymer ?
#
loop_
_entity_poly.entity_id
_entity_poly.type
_entity_poly.pdbx_seq_one_letter_code
_entity_poly.pdbx_strand_id
1 'polypeptide(L)'
;MKTYPCPDCEKILGGQHNFCPYCGYDFRGHIPASQNVNEMPTVEPDKPDAASDPITTPPPPSLRPQPPTTGGNNQNQRPPKRIRFIDLRTIIGIFGILDILILILLGAWFFLWPGVSEPAPQLACEQLVASEFVPPRFESGIKGELDEDTLFLADTEYLIQETLSVPQNRRLLIEPGAVIKFDEAAVLEVHGGLFACGSPENPISFTSDSGKADSWQGIRFLDAADSSTISHALVQFAGLRAISLENSAPTLADVKIVSSAGFPISSDGNEMPHLRGSIEFERNAFDALEIRGGKLSDKQNITWPNQDVVYVISGPITVGENTTLSIDTQTTLKFWQGGRDAAGLIIQGLLKAEEVQFTSIYDSRDEVGGPTYVEAQDPAAGDWVGISFQEGSSKSYIRDSLVQYAGRGQAAIAMQATAPELTGVTIADSAWYPLSVDADAFPTLQDLTLLDNDPGDALEVRGKSSMNSRNIRTWQRLGGDEQIVRIVRGDITIEPETTLVIEPGVIIKFEPQGRLIVKGTLDAVGGNAEDEKIIFTSLRDDEYGGQTDKNSSPQDERHWQGVYFENSDDSSVLQNVILRYGFVILDNASPRLIDNLLRDSESAPLWATPDAAPTLQGNQLQDNGLNGIAIAGDKLTSDHIWAPLAGENGQLVRILTENLTITENATLQIGAGTIIKADTKGKITVNGGLRTAGEAGLPVIFTSLHDDGSGGNTNQQLQEPHAGDWQGIELGRDADAIMGETDVRFAQDGLFLRDGNAPRGEGIVRLLNGINAVRCNGDSILPDMLEAEGNEVNDLQCPHQ
;
A
#
# COMPACT_ATOMS: atom_id res chain seq x y z
N MET A 1 38.50 -8.44 -22.04
CA MET A 1 37.59 -7.48 -21.39
C MET A 1 36.98 -8.18 -20.18
N LYS A 2 36.80 -7.50 -19.04
CA LYS A 2 36.17 -8.11 -17.86
C LYS A 2 34.66 -8.22 -18.11
N THR A 3 34.13 -9.43 -18.02
CA THR A 3 32.69 -9.68 -17.99
C THR A 3 32.21 -9.66 -16.54
N TYR A 4 30.98 -9.22 -16.31
CA TYR A 4 30.37 -9.24 -14.98
C TYR A 4 28.88 -9.62 -15.08
N PRO A 5 28.36 -10.46 -14.16
CA PRO A 5 26.93 -10.78 -14.13
C PRO A 5 26.09 -9.60 -13.61
N CYS A 6 24.91 -9.32 -14.20
CA CYS A 6 23.88 -8.44 -13.60
C CYS A 6 23.53 -9.02 -12.22
N PRO A 7 23.63 -8.26 -11.11
CA PRO A 7 23.23 -8.74 -9.78
C PRO A 7 21.76 -9.15 -9.68
N ASP A 8 20.91 -8.59 -10.54
CA ASP A 8 19.46 -8.81 -10.53
C ASP A 8 19.01 -9.99 -11.41
N CYS A 9 19.58 -10.17 -12.62
CA CYS A 9 19.18 -11.23 -13.55
C CYS A 9 20.29 -12.22 -13.92
N GLU A 10 21.46 -12.11 -13.31
CA GLU A 10 22.63 -12.99 -13.47
C GLU A 10 23.21 -13.08 -14.90
N LYS A 11 22.61 -12.39 -15.89
CA LYS A 11 23.10 -12.34 -17.27
C LYS A 11 24.50 -11.71 -17.30
N ILE A 12 25.42 -12.36 -18.01
CA ILE A 12 26.82 -11.95 -18.11
C ILE A 12 26.93 -10.80 -19.13
N LEU A 13 27.34 -9.63 -18.65
CA LEU A 13 27.51 -8.43 -19.47
C LEU A 13 28.96 -8.24 -19.91
N GLY A 14 29.14 -7.69 -21.11
CA GLY A 14 30.44 -7.32 -21.68
C GLY A 14 30.67 -5.81 -21.70
N GLY A 15 31.65 -5.31 -20.94
CA GLY A 15 32.04 -3.88 -20.93
C GLY A 15 31.30 -3.05 -19.88
N GLN A 16 31.58 -1.76 -19.74
CA GLN A 16 30.89 -0.87 -18.79
C GLN A 16 29.54 -0.43 -19.35
N HIS A 17 28.45 -0.84 -18.71
CA HIS A 17 27.10 -0.31 -18.94
C HIS A 17 26.64 0.40 -17.67
N ASN A 18 25.94 1.52 -17.82
CA ASN A 18 25.28 2.18 -16.68
C ASN A 18 24.01 1.43 -16.27
N PHE A 19 23.43 0.61 -17.15
CA PHE A 19 22.27 -0.23 -16.85
C PHE A 19 22.39 -1.60 -17.49
N CYS A 20 21.74 -2.61 -16.91
CA CYS A 20 21.70 -3.91 -17.53
C CYS A 20 20.66 -3.96 -18.66
N PRO A 21 21.04 -4.39 -19.87
CA PRO A 21 20.15 -4.47 -21.02
C PRO A 21 19.04 -5.52 -20.89
N TYR A 22 19.17 -6.45 -19.94
CA TYR A 22 18.17 -7.51 -19.71
C TYR A 22 17.24 -7.22 -18.54
N CYS A 23 17.77 -6.59 -17.49
CA CYS A 23 17.08 -6.45 -16.20
C CYS A 23 16.77 -5.00 -15.82
N GLY A 24 17.30 -4.01 -16.56
CA GLY A 24 17.19 -2.58 -16.23
C GLY A 24 18.11 -2.12 -15.10
N TYR A 25 18.76 -3.04 -14.37
CA TYR A 25 19.57 -2.76 -13.18
C TYR A 25 20.63 -1.66 -13.40
N ASP A 26 20.55 -0.58 -12.60
CA ASP A 26 21.50 0.54 -12.63
C ASP A 26 22.83 0.19 -11.95
N PHE A 27 23.93 0.27 -12.70
CA PHE A 27 25.28 0.03 -12.24
C PHE A 27 25.96 1.28 -11.63
N ARG A 28 25.38 2.48 -11.74
CA ARG A 28 25.99 3.77 -11.33
C ARG A 28 26.17 3.95 -9.83
N GLY A 29 25.62 3.06 -9.00
CA GLY A 29 25.89 2.99 -7.57
C GLY A 29 26.92 1.93 -7.15
N HIS A 30 27.29 1.00 -8.02
CA HIS A 30 28.00 -0.26 -7.66
C HIS A 30 29.11 -0.63 -8.66
N ILE A 31 29.97 0.33 -9.04
CA ILE A 31 31.22 -0.02 -9.73
C ILE A 31 32.19 -0.57 -8.66
N PRO A 32 32.62 -1.84 -8.70
CA PRO A 32 33.64 -2.31 -7.78
C PRO A 32 34.92 -1.56 -8.09
N ALA A 33 35.44 -0.81 -7.10
CA ALA A 33 36.81 -0.34 -7.13
C ALA A 33 37.70 -1.54 -7.49
N SER A 34 38.51 -1.39 -8.54
CA SER A 34 39.44 -2.42 -8.98
C SER A 34 40.27 -2.91 -7.80
N GLN A 35 40.07 -4.16 -7.36
CA GLN A 35 40.92 -4.78 -6.35
C GLN A 35 42.32 -4.96 -6.92
N ASN A 36 43.22 -4.01 -6.64
CA ASN A 36 44.64 -4.30 -6.53
C ASN A 36 44.86 -4.88 -5.14
N VAL A 37 44.98 -6.21 -5.06
CA VAL A 37 45.44 -6.89 -3.86
C VAL A 37 46.94 -6.72 -3.77
N ASN A 38 47.38 -5.75 -2.97
CA ASN A 38 48.62 -5.77 -2.19
C ASN A 38 48.75 -4.44 -1.45
N GLU A 39 48.32 -4.40 -0.19
CA GLU A 39 49.07 -3.84 0.95
C GLU A 39 48.21 -3.93 2.22
N MET A 40 48.75 -4.58 3.26
CA MET A 40 48.14 -4.67 4.59
C MET A 40 48.22 -3.30 5.29
N PRO A 41 47.24 -2.92 6.11
CA PRO A 41 47.24 -1.63 6.79
C PRO A 41 48.17 -1.67 8.02
N THR A 42 49.07 -0.71 8.09
CA THR A 42 49.80 -0.36 9.31
C THR A 42 48.93 0.50 10.22
N VAL A 43 48.77 0.06 11.46
CA VAL A 43 48.16 0.77 12.59
C VAL A 43 49.15 1.79 13.16
N GLU A 44 48.68 3.00 13.48
CA GLU A 44 48.99 3.86 14.66
C GLU A 44 48.69 5.36 14.37
N PRO A 45 48.55 6.25 15.37
CA PRO A 45 47.62 6.25 16.50
C PRO A 45 46.89 7.62 16.70
N ASP A 46 45.98 7.68 17.67
CA ASP A 46 45.19 8.85 18.13
C ASP A 46 45.96 10.16 18.40
N LYS A 47 45.29 11.29 18.09
CA LYS A 47 45.01 12.51 18.93
C LYS A 47 44.92 13.82 18.12
N PRO A 48 44.38 14.93 18.66
CA PRO A 48 43.20 15.11 19.53
C PRO A 48 42.26 16.26 19.05
N ASP A 49 41.12 16.40 19.73
CA ASP A 49 40.14 17.49 19.60
C ASP A 49 40.74 18.91 19.62
N ALA A 50 40.14 19.80 18.82
CA ALA A 50 40.27 21.24 18.99
C ALA A 50 38.97 21.98 18.64
N ALA A 51 38.44 22.62 19.69
CA ALA A 51 37.81 23.94 19.73
C ALA A 51 36.48 24.18 18.99
N SER A 52 35.43 24.19 19.81
CA SER A 52 34.23 25.03 19.71
C SER A 52 34.55 26.52 19.52
N ASP A 53 33.75 27.20 18.69
CA ASP A 53 33.49 28.65 18.76
C ASP A 53 32.12 28.99 18.10
N PRO A 54 31.52 30.17 18.37
CA PRO A 54 30.19 30.23 18.98
C PRO A 54 29.02 30.57 18.04
N ILE A 55 27.84 30.31 18.60
CA ILE A 55 26.48 30.67 18.20
C ILE A 55 26.36 32.10 17.64
N THR A 56 25.72 32.23 16.48
CA THR A 56 24.94 33.43 16.10
C THR A 56 23.57 33.03 15.58
N THR A 57 22.56 33.15 16.44
CA THR A 57 21.13 33.03 16.13
C THR A 57 20.63 34.25 15.34
N PRO A 58 19.83 34.09 14.27
CA PRO A 58 19.09 35.20 13.68
C PRO A 58 17.91 35.62 14.58
N PRO A 59 17.48 36.89 14.55
CA PRO A 59 16.45 37.40 15.45
C PRO A 59 15.04 36.91 15.05
N PRO A 60 14.11 36.79 16.02
CA PRO A 60 12.74 36.38 15.76
C PRO A 60 11.95 37.47 15.01
N PRO A 61 11.00 37.09 14.13
CA PRO A 61 10.15 38.04 13.42
C PRO A 61 9.22 38.79 14.39
N SER A 62 9.14 40.10 14.17
CA SER A 62 8.30 41.05 14.92
C SER A 62 6.80 40.78 14.72
N LEU A 63 6.09 40.58 15.83
CA LEU A 63 4.62 40.57 15.91
C LEU A 63 4.04 41.91 15.44
N ARG A 64 3.21 41.89 14.39
CA ARG A 64 2.30 43.01 14.08
C ARG A 64 1.08 42.94 15.00
N PRO A 65 0.62 44.07 15.57
CA PRO A 65 -0.58 44.12 16.39
C PRO A 65 -1.84 43.99 15.52
N GLN A 66 -2.76 43.11 15.91
CA GLN A 66 -4.12 43.07 15.38
C GLN A 66 -4.97 44.21 15.98
N PRO A 67 -5.87 44.85 15.21
CA PRO A 67 -6.79 45.87 15.71
C PRO A 67 -7.96 45.27 16.52
N PRO A 68 -8.62 46.08 17.39
CA PRO A 68 -9.41 45.60 18.51
C PRO A 68 -10.78 45.03 18.13
N THR A 69 -11.18 44.01 18.90
CA THR A 69 -12.50 43.39 18.93
C THR A 69 -13.57 44.36 19.45
N THR A 70 -14.60 44.61 18.63
CA THR A 70 -15.85 45.21 19.10
C THR A 70 -16.80 44.12 19.55
N GLY A 71 -17.16 44.16 20.84
CA GLY A 71 -18.18 43.30 21.42
C GLY A 71 -19.58 43.58 20.85
N GLY A 72 -20.36 42.51 20.74
CA GLY A 72 -21.77 42.54 20.43
C GLY A 72 -22.44 41.24 20.86
N ASN A 73 -23.12 41.29 22.01
CA ASN A 73 -24.15 40.34 22.39
C ASN A 73 -25.14 40.15 21.22
N ASN A 74 -25.43 38.91 20.83
CA ASN A 74 -26.79 38.58 20.40
C ASN A 74 -27.13 37.10 20.54
N GLN A 75 -28.39 36.91 20.94
CA GLN A 75 -29.03 35.72 21.44
C GLN A 75 -29.16 34.59 20.42
N ASN A 76 -29.16 33.37 20.96
CA ASN A 76 -29.89 32.20 20.49
C ASN A 76 -31.07 32.51 19.56
N GLN A 77 -30.99 32.03 18.31
CA GLN A 77 -32.14 31.56 17.54
C GLN A 77 -31.66 30.73 16.32
N ARG A 78 -31.90 29.41 16.35
CA ARG A 78 -31.74 28.50 15.19
C ARG A 78 -32.81 28.82 14.13
N PRO A 79 -32.48 28.86 12.82
CA PRO A 79 -33.50 28.92 11.77
C PRO A 79 -34.16 27.54 11.56
N PRO A 80 -35.44 27.46 11.15
CA PRO A 80 -36.15 26.19 10.98
C PRO A 80 -35.68 25.43 9.73
N LYS A 81 -35.47 24.11 9.86
CA LYS A 81 -35.20 23.16 8.78
C LYS A 81 -36.36 23.15 7.77
N ARG A 82 -36.06 23.34 6.48
CA ARG A 82 -37.01 23.11 5.37
C ARG A 82 -37.03 21.62 5.02
N ILE A 83 -38.18 20.97 5.20
CA ILE A 83 -38.43 19.59 4.73
C ILE A 83 -38.68 19.63 3.22
N ARG A 84 -37.89 18.90 2.42
CA ARG A 84 -38.19 18.66 1.00
C ARG A 84 -39.14 17.47 0.89
N PHE A 85 -40.26 17.65 0.19
CA PHE A 85 -41.18 16.56 -0.15
C PHE A 85 -40.54 15.67 -1.23
N ILE A 86 -40.53 14.35 -1.01
CA ILE A 86 -40.09 13.34 -1.98
C ILE A 86 -41.18 13.17 -3.04
N ASP A 87 -40.79 13.18 -4.31
CA ASP A 87 -41.66 12.92 -5.47
C ASP A 87 -42.02 11.42 -5.53
N LEU A 88 -43.31 11.10 -5.51
CA LEU A 88 -43.86 9.73 -5.46
C LEU A 88 -43.54 8.92 -6.73
N ARG A 89 -42.98 9.54 -7.78
CA ARG A 89 -42.62 8.87 -9.04
C ARG A 89 -41.30 8.08 -8.98
N THR A 90 -40.49 8.28 -7.94
CA THR A 90 -39.21 7.55 -7.77
C THR A 90 -39.36 6.21 -7.03
N ILE A 91 -40.48 5.98 -6.34
CA ILE A 91 -40.71 4.78 -5.51
C ILE A 91 -41.12 3.55 -6.35
N ILE A 92 -41.67 3.75 -7.55
CA ILE A 92 -42.19 2.66 -8.41
C ILE A 92 -41.07 1.97 -9.23
N GLY A 93 -39.83 2.49 -9.19
CA GLY A 93 -38.70 1.91 -9.94
C GLY A 93 -37.95 0.78 -9.23
N ILE A 94 -38.10 0.64 -7.90
CA ILE A 94 -37.22 -0.22 -7.08
C ILE A 94 -37.96 -1.42 -6.45
N PHE A 95 -39.29 -1.36 -6.28
CA PHE A 95 -40.06 -2.44 -5.63
C PHE A 95 -41.15 -3.00 -6.54
N GLY A 96 -41.22 -4.33 -6.67
CA GLY A 96 -42.33 -4.99 -7.34
C GLY A 96 -43.65 -4.73 -6.60
N ILE A 97 -44.78 -4.73 -7.32
CA ILE A 97 -46.13 -4.48 -6.75
C ILE A 97 -46.44 -5.37 -5.51
N LEU A 98 -45.77 -6.53 -5.40
CA LEU A 98 -45.89 -7.45 -4.27
C LEU A 98 -45.23 -6.92 -2.98
N ASP A 99 -44.09 -6.24 -3.08
CA ASP A 99 -43.33 -5.72 -1.92
C ASP A 99 -44.01 -4.51 -1.29
N ILE A 100 -44.68 -3.70 -2.11
CA ILE A 100 -45.49 -2.56 -1.67
C ILE A 100 -46.68 -3.04 -0.84
N LEU A 101 -47.29 -4.18 -1.19
CA LEU A 101 -48.38 -4.78 -0.41
C LEU A 101 -47.89 -5.34 0.92
N ILE A 102 -46.68 -5.91 0.97
CA ILE A 102 -46.04 -6.38 2.22
C ILE A 102 -45.71 -5.20 3.13
N LEU A 103 -45.18 -4.10 2.60
CA LEU A 103 -44.89 -2.88 3.37
C LEU A 103 -46.17 -2.20 3.89
N ILE A 104 -47.27 -2.22 3.12
CA ILE A 104 -48.57 -1.70 3.57
C ILE A 104 -49.17 -2.60 4.66
N LEU A 105 -49.02 -3.92 4.58
CA LEU A 105 -49.47 -4.86 5.61
C LEU A 105 -48.63 -4.80 6.88
N LEU A 106 -47.30 -4.63 6.77
CA LEU A 106 -46.39 -4.40 7.89
C LEU A 106 -46.62 -3.03 8.55
N GLY A 107 -46.88 -2.00 7.75
CA GLY A 107 -47.29 -0.69 8.24
C GLY A 107 -48.63 -0.73 8.98
N ALA A 108 -49.62 -1.46 8.45
CA ALA A 108 -50.91 -1.65 9.12
C ALA A 108 -50.80 -2.47 10.42
N TRP A 109 -49.86 -3.41 10.50
CA TRP A 109 -49.53 -4.15 11.73
C TRP A 109 -48.91 -3.25 12.80
N PHE A 110 -48.06 -2.29 12.39
CA PHE A 110 -47.42 -1.33 13.29
C PHE A 110 -48.37 -0.27 13.87
N PHE A 111 -49.46 0.08 13.16
CA PHE A 111 -50.41 1.12 13.58
C PHE A 111 -51.64 0.61 14.37
N LEU A 112 -51.91 -0.69 14.41
CA LEU A 112 -53.10 -1.26 15.07
C LEU A 112 -52.83 -1.98 16.40
N TRP A 113 -51.58 -2.06 16.85
CA TRP A 113 -51.22 -2.56 18.18
C TRP A 113 -50.71 -1.39 19.02
N PRO A 114 -51.38 -1.01 20.13
CA PRO A 114 -50.77 -0.07 21.06
C PRO A 114 -49.49 -0.72 21.57
N GLY A 115 -48.34 -0.08 21.29
CA GLY A 115 -47.06 -0.47 21.81
C GLY A 115 -47.18 -0.63 23.32
N VAL A 116 -47.22 -1.88 23.77
CA VAL A 116 -46.79 -2.20 25.13
C VAL A 116 -45.28 -1.98 25.05
N SER A 117 -44.84 -0.79 25.45
CA SER A 117 -43.45 -0.60 25.82
C SER A 117 -43.17 -1.68 26.86
N GLU A 118 -42.34 -2.65 26.53
CA GLU A 118 -41.82 -3.55 27.54
C GLU A 118 -41.25 -2.66 28.67
N PRO A 119 -41.69 -2.86 29.93
CA PRO A 119 -41.09 -2.11 31.02
C PRO A 119 -39.59 -2.34 30.99
N ALA A 120 -38.80 -1.28 31.22
CA ALA A 120 -37.35 -1.40 31.29
C ALA A 120 -36.99 -2.57 32.24
N PRO A 121 -36.09 -3.48 31.84
CA PRO A 121 -35.74 -4.62 32.68
C PRO A 121 -35.23 -4.11 34.03
N GLN A 122 -35.94 -4.48 35.10
CA GLN A 122 -35.60 -4.15 36.48
C GLN A 122 -34.16 -4.58 36.79
N LEU A 123 -33.43 -3.77 37.56
CA LEU A 123 -32.09 -4.12 38.03
C LEU A 123 -32.15 -5.46 38.78
N ALA A 124 -31.13 -6.32 38.62
CA ALA A 124 -31.09 -7.63 39.29
C ALA A 124 -31.23 -7.51 40.82
N CYS A 125 -30.78 -6.38 41.36
CA CYS A 125 -30.99 -5.93 42.73
C CYS A 125 -32.45 -6.01 43.22
N GLU A 126 -33.44 -5.72 42.38
CA GLU A 126 -34.86 -5.66 42.78
C GLU A 126 -35.49 -7.06 42.94
N GLN A 127 -34.80 -8.11 42.51
CA GLN A 127 -35.29 -9.49 42.53
C GLN A 127 -34.70 -10.33 43.68
N LEU A 128 -33.74 -9.79 44.43
CA LEU A 128 -33.07 -10.49 45.52
C LEU A 128 -33.81 -10.30 46.85
N VAL A 129 -33.85 -11.36 47.67
CA VAL A 129 -34.48 -11.33 48.99
C VAL A 129 -33.39 -11.41 50.06
N ALA A 130 -33.23 -10.35 50.85
CA ALA A 130 -32.17 -10.24 51.87
C ALA A 130 -32.15 -11.40 52.89
N SER A 131 -33.30 -12.04 53.15
CA SER A 131 -33.38 -13.20 54.06
C SER A 131 -32.70 -14.48 53.54
N GLU A 132 -32.30 -14.51 52.27
CA GLU A 132 -31.51 -15.61 51.69
C GLU A 132 -30.02 -15.52 52.02
N PHE A 133 -29.58 -14.39 52.58
CA PHE A 133 -28.19 -14.06 52.84
C PHE A 133 -27.92 -14.03 54.34
N VAL A 134 -26.67 -14.29 54.72
CA VAL A 134 -26.22 -14.22 56.12
C VAL A 134 -25.28 -13.04 56.35
N PRO A 135 -25.30 -12.40 57.53
CA PRO A 135 -24.30 -11.40 57.87
C PRO A 135 -22.88 -11.98 57.85
N PRO A 136 -21.85 -11.17 57.53
CA PRO A 136 -20.47 -11.62 57.46
C PRO A 136 -19.98 -12.21 58.78
N ARG A 137 -19.44 -13.43 58.74
CA ARG A 137 -18.85 -14.12 59.91
C ARG A 137 -17.34 -14.09 59.83
N PHE A 138 -16.73 -12.96 60.19
CA PHE A 138 -15.28 -12.85 60.27
C PHE A 138 -14.83 -12.53 61.69
N GLU A 139 -14.12 -13.46 62.33
CA GLU A 139 -13.65 -13.30 63.72
C GLU A 139 -12.47 -12.30 63.86
N SER A 140 -11.82 -11.92 62.74
CA SER A 140 -10.62 -11.07 62.75
C SER A 140 -10.48 -10.11 61.55
N GLY A 141 -11.60 -9.62 61.01
CA GLY A 141 -11.65 -8.72 59.83
C GLY A 141 -11.99 -9.45 58.53
N ILE A 142 -12.53 -8.73 57.54
CA ILE A 142 -13.11 -9.32 56.33
C ILE A 142 -12.03 -9.66 55.31
N LYS A 143 -11.88 -10.94 54.99
CA LYS A 143 -10.89 -11.46 54.03
C LYS A 143 -11.16 -12.93 53.71
N GLY A 144 -10.46 -13.44 52.69
CA GLY A 144 -10.58 -14.83 52.24
C GLY A 144 -11.78 -15.03 51.31
N GLU A 145 -12.21 -16.28 51.18
CA GLU A 145 -13.35 -16.64 50.34
C GLU A 145 -14.67 -16.62 51.15
N LEU A 146 -15.76 -16.23 50.50
CA LEU A 146 -17.09 -16.34 51.08
C LEU A 146 -17.54 -17.81 51.17
N ASP A 147 -17.81 -18.27 52.39
CA ASP A 147 -18.31 -19.63 52.63
C ASP A 147 -19.84 -19.75 52.42
N GLU A 148 -20.59 -18.64 52.44
CA GLU A 148 -22.05 -18.57 52.31
C GLU A 148 -22.47 -17.30 51.54
N ASP A 149 -23.71 -17.26 51.04
CA ASP A 149 -24.27 -16.04 50.45
C ASP A 149 -24.34 -14.96 51.54
N THR A 150 -23.62 -13.85 51.33
CA THR A 150 -23.31 -12.88 52.38
C THR A 150 -24.02 -11.54 52.17
N LEU A 151 -24.52 -10.94 53.25
CA LEU A 151 -25.21 -9.64 53.28
C LEU A 151 -24.37 -8.59 54.02
N PHE A 152 -24.01 -7.51 53.32
CA PHE A 152 -23.51 -6.29 53.95
C PHE A 152 -24.70 -5.35 54.16
N LEU A 153 -24.94 -5.01 55.43
CA LEU A 153 -26.10 -4.28 55.90
C LEU A 153 -26.00 -2.79 55.56
N ALA A 154 -27.18 -2.17 55.44
CA ALA A 154 -27.31 -0.74 55.22
C ALA A 154 -26.57 0.08 56.30
N ASP A 155 -26.08 1.25 55.90
CA ASP A 155 -25.45 2.24 56.79
C ASP A 155 -24.31 1.69 57.68
N THR A 156 -23.67 0.60 57.26
CA THR A 156 -22.62 -0.09 58.02
C THR A 156 -21.26 0.06 57.34
N GLU A 157 -20.22 0.32 58.15
CA GLU A 157 -18.83 0.31 57.67
C GLU A 157 -18.23 -1.09 57.76
N TYR A 158 -17.62 -1.55 56.66
CA TYR A 158 -16.94 -2.83 56.54
C TYR A 158 -15.48 -2.61 56.13
N LEU A 159 -14.52 -3.21 56.85
CA LEU A 159 -13.09 -3.15 56.51
C LEU A 159 -12.63 -4.48 55.91
N ILE A 160 -12.27 -4.45 54.63
CA ILE A 160 -11.63 -5.55 53.90
C ILE A 160 -10.11 -5.41 54.06
N GLN A 161 -9.48 -6.37 54.70
CA GLN A 161 -8.05 -6.30 55.09
C GLN A 161 -7.10 -6.87 54.04
N GLU A 162 -7.57 -7.80 53.21
CA GLU A 162 -6.80 -8.50 52.18
C GLU A 162 -7.71 -8.76 50.96
N THR A 163 -7.46 -9.80 50.17
CA THR A 163 -8.41 -10.29 49.17
C THR A 163 -9.68 -10.80 49.84
N LEU A 164 -10.83 -10.25 49.46
CA LEU A 164 -12.15 -10.87 49.68
C LEU A 164 -12.61 -11.45 48.34
N SER A 165 -12.84 -12.76 48.27
CA SER A 165 -13.31 -13.44 47.07
C SER A 165 -14.76 -13.89 47.22
N VAL A 166 -15.58 -13.64 46.19
CA VAL A 166 -16.94 -14.15 46.00
C VAL A 166 -16.86 -15.30 44.99
N PRO A 167 -16.82 -16.58 45.43
CA PRO A 167 -16.69 -17.73 44.53
C PRO A 167 -17.88 -17.89 43.57
N GLN A 168 -17.70 -18.66 42.48
CA GLN A 168 -18.69 -18.85 41.40
C GLN A 168 -20.11 -19.25 41.85
N ASN A 169 -20.21 -19.96 42.97
CA ASN A 169 -21.47 -20.44 43.54
C ASN A 169 -21.98 -19.58 44.72
N ARG A 170 -21.44 -18.38 44.89
CA ARG A 170 -21.76 -17.47 46.00
C ARG A 170 -22.22 -16.11 45.52
N ARG A 171 -23.02 -15.46 46.37
CA ARG A 171 -23.54 -14.11 46.14
C ARG A 171 -23.15 -13.19 47.29
N LEU A 172 -22.75 -11.97 46.97
CA LEU A 172 -22.58 -10.87 47.91
C LEU A 172 -23.63 -9.80 47.62
N LEU A 173 -24.53 -9.57 48.57
CA LEU A 173 -25.51 -8.47 48.53
C LEU A 173 -25.04 -7.34 49.45
N ILE A 174 -24.97 -6.13 48.92
CA ILE A 174 -24.62 -4.91 49.66
C ILE A 174 -25.81 -3.96 49.61
N GLU A 175 -26.36 -3.66 50.78
CA GLU A 175 -27.52 -2.78 50.95
C GLU A 175 -27.16 -1.29 50.82
N PRO A 176 -28.15 -0.41 50.52
CA PRO A 176 -27.94 1.03 50.41
C PRO A 176 -27.21 1.65 51.61
N GLY A 177 -26.35 2.64 51.36
CA GLY A 177 -25.62 3.39 52.40
C GLY A 177 -24.44 2.66 53.04
N ALA A 178 -24.17 1.40 52.69
CA ALA A 178 -22.99 0.70 53.18
C ALA A 178 -21.68 1.35 52.72
N VAL A 179 -20.66 1.32 53.58
CA VAL A 179 -19.31 1.85 53.30
C VAL A 179 -18.29 0.72 53.40
N ILE A 180 -17.66 0.39 52.27
CA ILE A 180 -16.69 -0.70 52.15
C ILE A 180 -15.31 -0.06 52.04
N LYS A 181 -14.53 -0.17 53.11
CA LYS A 181 -13.15 0.30 53.20
C LYS A 181 -12.18 -0.83 52.88
N PHE A 182 -11.18 -0.53 52.08
CA PHE A 182 -10.11 -1.46 51.70
C PHE A 182 -8.79 -1.02 52.33
N ASP A 183 -8.14 -1.95 53.03
CA ASP A 183 -6.78 -1.78 53.54
C ASP A 183 -5.75 -1.82 52.40
N GLU A 184 -4.47 -1.59 52.72
CA GLU A 184 -3.40 -1.53 51.73
C GLU A 184 -3.32 -2.82 50.88
N ALA A 185 -3.35 -2.67 49.56
CA ALA A 185 -3.36 -3.74 48.56
C ALA A 185 -4.55 -4.73 48.62
N ALA A 186 -5.58 -4.46 49.41
CA ALA A 186 -6.80 -5.27 49.43
C ALA A 186 -7.56 -5.23 48.09
N VAL A 187 -8.35 -6.27 47.82
CA VAL A 187 -9.09 -6.44 46.56
C VAL A 187 -10.41 -7.15 46.81
N LEU A 188 -11.45 -6.80 46.05
CA LEU A 188 -12.68 -7.59 45.97
C LEU A 188 -12.66 -8.39 44.66
N GLU A 189 -12.51 -9.70 44.74
CA GLU A 189 -12.55 -10.61 43.59
C GLU A 189 -13.92 -11.28 43.49
N VAL A 190 -14.53 -11.24 42.31
CA VAL A 190 -15.89 -11.70 42.06
C VAL A 190 -15.85 -12.72 40.94
N HIS A 191 -16.05 -13.99 41.30
CA HIS A 191 -16.30 -15.09 40.37
C HIS A 191 -17.80 -15.48 40.35
N GLY A 192 -18.51 -15.19 41.44
CA GLY A 192 -19.96 -15.41 41.58
C GLY A 192 -20.78 -14.17 41.22
N GLY A 193 -21.74 -13.83 42.08
CA GLY A 193 -22.58 -12.64 41.90
C GLY A 193 -22.29 -11.54 42.92
N LEU A 194 -22.01 -10.31 42.45
CA LEU A 194 -21.97 -9.11 43.28
C LEU A 194 -23.19 -8.24 43.01
N PHE A 195 -23.95 -7.93 44.06
CA PHE A 195 -25.15 -7.09 43.99
C PHE A 195 -25.01 -5.94 44.97
N ALA A 196 -24.41 -4.84 44.51
CA ALA A 196 -24.29 -3.60 45.27
C ALA A 196 -25.40 -2.64 44.85
N CYS A 197 -26.44 -2.57 45.67
CA CYS A 197 -27.74 -2.00 45.30
C CYS A 197 -27.98 -0.69 46.06
N GLY A 198 -27.28 0.38 45.71
CA GLY A 198 -27.45 1.69 46.33
C GLY A 198 -28.74 2.41 45.90
N SER A 199 -29.04 3.53 46.54
CA SER A 199 -30.08 4.48 46.09
C SER A 199 -29.52 5.90 45.95
N PRO A 200 -30.21 6.82 45.24
CA PRO A 200 -29.79 8.23 45.17
C PRO A 200 -29.62 8.89 46.53
N GLU A 201 -30.46 8.51 47.51
CA GLU A 201 -30.41 9.04 48.88
C GLU A 201 -29.28 8.41 49.70
N ASN A 202 -29.02 7.11 49.48
CA ASN A 202 -28.06 6.33 50.23
C ASN A 202 -27.13 5.55 49.26
N PRO A 203 -26.18 6.25 48.61
CA PRO A 203 -25.25 5.59 47.71
C PRO A 203 -24.29 4.68 48.49
N ILE A 204 -23.86 3.59 47.87
CA ILE A 204 -22.84 2.70 48.43
C ILE A 204 -21.46 3.32 48.18
N SER A 205 -20.56 3.28 49.16
CA SER A 205 -19.20 3.77 49.01
C SER A 205 -18.17 2.64 49.04
N PHE A 206 -17.36 2.52 47.99
CA PHE A 206 -16.15 1.69 47.96
C PHE A 206 -14.94 2.61 48.01
N THR A 207 -14.10 2.50 49.05
CA THR A 207 -13.04 3.47 49.29
C THR A 207 -11.83 2.89 50.00
N SER A 208 -10.71 3.61 49.96
CA SER A 208 -9.50 3.27 50.74
C SER A 208 -9.69 3.61 52.23
N ASP A 209 -9.20 2.75 53.12
CA ASP A 209 -9.10 3.07 54.56
C ASP A 209 -8.08 4.20 54.83
N SER A 210 -7.02 4.28 54.04
CA SER A 210 -5.98 5.31 54.15
C SER A 210 -6.36 6.65 53.50
N GLY A 211 -7.41 6.65 52.67
CA GLY A 211 -7.87 7.83 51.90
C GLY A 211 -6.89 8.28 50.80
N LYS A 212 -5.99 7.40 50.35
CA LYS A 212 -5.00 7.68 49.30
C LYS A 212 -5.28 6.84 48.05
N ALA A 213 -5.14 7.45 46.87
CA ALA A 213 -5.15 6.72 45.60
C ALA A 213 -4.04 5.65 45.58
N ASP A 214 -4.24 4.58 44.82
CA ASP A 214 -3.33 3.41 44.77
C ASP A 214 -3.18 2.62 46.08
N SER A 215 -4.03 2.90 47.07
CA SER A 215 -4.02 2.17 48.33
C SER A 215 -4.66 0.79 48.24
N TRP A 216 -5.61 0.55 47.32
CA TRP A 216 -6.26 -0.75 47.15
C TRP A 216 -6.40 -1.11 45.67
N GLN A 217 -6.49 -2.38 45.33
CA GLN A 217 -6.32 -2.85 43.95
C GLN A 217 -7.57 -2.74 43.07
N GLY A 218 -8.73 -2.42 43.64
CA GLY A 218 -10.00 -2.34 42.91
C GLY A 218 -10.94 -3.53 43.14
N ILE A 219 -12.02 -3.54 42.36
CA ILE A 219 -13.00 -4.64 42.27
C ILE A 219 -12.72 -5.40 40.98
N ARG A 220 -12.54 -6.72 41.05
CA ARG A 220 -12.23 -7.58 39.90
C ARG A 220 -13.35 -8.57 39.66
N PHE A 221 -13.95 -8.52 38.48
CA PHE A 221 -14.86 -9.54 37.98
C PHE A 221 -14.08 -10.51 37.10
N LEU A 222 -14.13 -11.80 37.42
CA LEU A 222 -13.33 -12.86 36.82
C LEU A 222 -14.25 -14.04 36.47
N ASP A 223 -14.73 -14.08 35.22
CA ASP A 223 -15.80 -15.00 34.78
C ASP A 223 -17.05 -14.91 35.69
N ALA A 224 -17.38 -13.70 36.13
CA ALA A 224 -18.45 -13.44 37.08
C ALA A 224 -19.83 -13.65 36.46
N ALA A 225 -20.85 -13.82 37.30
CA ALA A 225 -22.22 -13.90 36.81
C ALA A 225 -22.66 -12.56 36.16
N ASP A 226 -23.18 -12.61 34.93
CA ASP A 226 -23.73 -11.46 34.17
C ASP A 226 -24.82 -10.69 34.95
N SER A 227 -25.46 -11.34 35.92
CA SER A 227 -26.46 -10.71 36.79
C SER A 227 -25.86 -9.74 37.82
N SER A 228 -24.53 -9.72 37.98
CA SER A 228 -23.86 -8.82 38.90
C SER A 228 -24.19 -7.36 38.58
N THR A 229 -24.45 -6.58 39.63
CA THR A 229 -24.94 -5.20 39.52
C THR A 229 -24.23 -4.33 40.55
N ILE A 230 -23.75 -3.16 40.11
CA ILE A 230 -23.36 -2.05 40.99
C ILE A 230 -24.22 -0.85 40.60
N SER A 231 -25.08 -0.40 41.50
CA SER A 231 -25.95 0.76 41.27
C SER A 231 -25.83 1.82 42.37
N HIS A 232 -25.94 3.10 41.99
CA HIS A 232 -25.82 4.26 42.88
C HIS A 232 -24.60 4.14 43.81
N ALA A 233 -23.43 4.06 43.21
CA ALA A 233 -22.19 3.77 43.94
C ALA A 233 -21.12 4.83 43.69
N LEU A 234 -20.34 5.11 44.73
CA LEU A 234 -19.16 5.96 44.70
C LEU A 234 -17.92 5.09 44.93
N VAL A 235 -17.06 4.98 43.91
CA VAL A 235 -15.78 4.26 43.99
C VAL A 235 -14.63 5.26 44.03
N GLN A 236 -13.77 5.19 45.04
CA GLN A 236 -12.72 6.18 45.24
C GLN A 236 -11.38 5.58 45.62
N PHE A 237 -10.31 6.28 45.24
CA PHE A 237 -8.95 6.00 45.68
C PHE A 237 -8.44 4.59 45.33
N ALA A 238 -8.98 3.98 44.28
CA ALA A 238 -8.51 2.70 43.78
C ALA A 238 -7.16 2.84 43.08
N GLY A 239 -6.50 1.72 42.85
CA GLY A 239 -5.23 1.64 42.12
C GLY A 239 -5.39 1.76 40.61
N LEU A 240 -4.57 1.02 39.88
CA LEU A 240 -4.48 1.11 38.42
C LEU A 240 -5.81 0.84 37.69
N ARG A 241 -6.72 0.07 38.29
CA ARG A 241 -8.03 -0.28 37.71
C ARG A 241 -9.06 -0.33 38.83
N ALA A 242 -10.00 0.62 38.86
CA ALA A 242 -10.98 0.66 39.94
C ALA A 242 -12.01 -0.47 39.84
N ILE A 243 -12.52 -0.71 38.63
CA ILE A 243 -13.34 -1.88 38.28
C ILE A 243 -12.67 -2.59 37.09
N SER A 244 -12.24 -3.83 37.29
CA SER A 244 -11.62 -4.67 36.25
C SER A 244 -12.54 -5.82 35.88
N LEU A 245 -12.70 -6.06 34.59
CA LEU A 245 -13.58 -7.07 34.01
C LEU A 245 -12.76 -8.03 33.16
N GLU A 246 -12.85 -9.32 33.46
CA GLU A 246 -12.30 -10.41 32.65
C GLU A 246 -13.43 -11.38 32.35
N ASN A 247 -13.79 -11.50 31.08
CA ASN A 247 -14.94 -12.29 30.60
C ASN A 247 -16.21 -12.08 31.44
N SER A 248 -16.52 -10.81 31.75
CA SER A 248 -17.61 -10.45 32.66
C SER A 248 -18.34 -9.19 32.17
N ALA A 249 -19.67 -9.22 32.14
CA ALA A 249 -20.52 -8.10 31.74
C ALA A 249 -21.47 -7.61 32.86
N PRO A 250 -20.97 -7.10 34.01
CA PRO A 250 -21.85 -6.59 35.05
C PRO A 250 -22.63 -5.35 34.59
N THR A 251 -23.78 -5.11 35.22
CA THR A 251 -24.52 -3.84 35.06
C THR A 251 -23.97 -2.79 36.02
N LEU A 252 -23.54 -1.64 35.50
CA LEU A 252 -23.12 -0.47 36.27
C LEU A 252 -24.14 0.65 36.03
N ALA A 253 -24.83 1.08 37.08
CA ALA A 253 -25.89 2.08 36.98
C ALA A 253 -25.65 3.25 37.96
N ASP A 254 -25.64 4.49 37.47
CA ASP A 254 -25.49 5.66 38.35
C ASP A 254 -24.22 5.58 39.24
N VAL A 255 -23.08 5.31 38.59
CA VAL A 255 -21.79 5.07 39.24
C VAL A 255 -20.86 6.25 39.04
N LYS A 256 -20.25 6.73 40.13
CA LYS A 256 -19.23 7.77 40.12
C LYS A 256 -17.89 7.20 40.59
N ILE A 257 -16.84 7.36 39.78
CA ILE A 257 -15.49 6.86 40.08
C ILE A 257 -14.51 8.02 40.09
N VAL A 258 -13.82 8.22 41.22
CA VAL A 258 -13.10 9.48 41.48
C VAL A 258 -11.73 9.23 42.12
N SER A 259 -10.72 10.00 41.71
CA SER A 259 -9.39 10.00 42.35
C SER A 259 -8.73 8.62 42.42
N SER A 260 -8.93 7.80 41.39
CA SER A 260 -8.23 6.51 41.23
C SER A 260 -6.92 6.69 40.45
N ALA A 261 -5.94 5.82 40.70
CA ALA A 261 -4.59 5.94 40.17
C ALA A 261 -4.47 5.62 38.67
N GLY A 262 -5.43 4.89 38.09
CA GLY A 262 -5.47 4.54 36.67
C GLY A 262 -6.86 4.67 36.06
N PHE A 263 -7.32 3.62 35.38
CA PHE A 263 -8.61 3.60 34.69
C PHE A 263 -9.78 3.31 35.66
N PRO A 264 -10.89 4.06 35.58
CA PRO A 264 -12.12 3.81 36.31
C PRO A 264 -12.71 2.43 36.03
N ILE A 265 -12.78 2.06 34.75
CA ILE A 265 -13.29 0.77 34.29
C ILE A 265 -12.28 0.22 33.29
N SER A 266 -11.99 -1.08 33.39
CA SER A 266 -11.06 -1.77 32.51
C SER A 266 -11.62 -3.14 32.11
N SER A 267 -11.74 -3.40 30.82
CA SER A 267 -12.21 -4.67 30.25
C SER A 267 -11.13 -5.33 29.37
N ASP A 268 -11.20 -6.65 29.21
CA ASP A 268 -10.47 -7.38 28.17
C ASP A 268 -11.07 -7.24 26.77
N GLY A 269 -12.28 -6.66 26.67
CA GLY A 269 -12.99 -6.42 25.41
C GLY A 269 -13.72 -7.64 24.84
N ASN A 270 -13.62 -8.83 25.43
CA ASN A 270 -14.41 -10.01 25.04
C ASN A 270 -15.86 -9.87 25.51
N GLU A 271 -16.04 -9.21 26.65
CA GLU A 271 -17.33 -8.81 27.19
C GLU A 271 -17.31 -7.34 27.61
N MET A 272 -18.45 -6.67 27.45
CA MET A 272 -18.59 -5.25 27.76
C MET A 272 -19.61 -5.06 28.89
N PRO A 273 -19.32 -4.20 29.89
CA PRO A 273 -20.27 -3.92 30.95
C PRO A 273 -21.50 -3.20 30.38
N HIS A 274 -22.63 -3.36 31.04
CA HIS A 274 -23.85 -2.62 30.72
C HIS A 274 -23.92 -1.35 31.55
N LEU A 275 -23.59 -0.22 30.94
CA LEU A 275 -23.63 1.10 31.56
C LEU A 275 -25.03 1.69 31.47
N ARG A 276 -25.56 2.20 32.59
CA ARG A 276 -26.89 2.81 32.68
C ARG A 276 -26.86 4.06 33.54
N GLY A 277 -27.75 5.01 33.27
CA GLY A 277 -27.86 6.22 34.08
C GLY A 277 -26.61 7.08 33.99
N SER A 278 -26.26 7.78 35.08
CA SER A 278 -25.09 8.67 35.12
C SER A 278 -23.80 7.88 35.39
N ILE A 279 -22.88 7.84 34.42
CA ILE A 279 -21.53 7.29 34.62
C ILE A 279 -20.54 8.44 34.63
N GLU A 280 -19.95 8.71 35.80
CA GLU A 280 -19.07 9.87 36.01
C GLU A 280 -17.64 9.43 36.36
N PHE A 281 -16.67 9.90 35.57
CA PHE A 281 -15.24 9.78 35.85
C PHE A 281 -14.69 11.16 36.19
N GLU A 282 -14.02 11.30 37.33
CA GLU A 282 -13.48 12.59 37.76
C GLU A 282 -12.13 12.44 38.45
N ARG A 283 -11.13 13.20 37.98
CA ARG A 283 -9.81 13.30 38.62
C ARG A 283 -9.13 11.93 38.75
N ASN A 284 -9.39 11.01 37.82
CA ASN A 284 -8.59 9.80 37.67
C ASN A 284 -7.39 10.10 36.75
N ALA A 285 -6.39 9.22 36.72
CA ALA A 285 -5.31 9.39 35.75
C ALA A 285 -5.81 9.30 34.29
N PHE A 286 -6.86 8.51 34.09
CA PHE A 286 -7.61 8.42 32.85
C PHE A 286 -9.11 8.53 33.14
N ASP A 287 -9.83 9.39 32.44
CA ASP A 287 -11.30 9.52 32.58
C ASP A 287 -12.00 8.87 31.37
N ALA A 288 -11.77 7.56 31.21
CA ALA A 288 -12.29 6.73 30.12
C ALA A 288 -12.40 5.26 30.54
N LEU A 289 -13.08 4.44 29.73
CA LEU A 289 -13.09 2.97 29.89
C LEU A 289 -11.93 2.36 29.11
N GLU A 290 -11.07 1.59 29.77
CA GLU A 290 -9.96 0.86 29.14
C GLU A 290 -10.45 -0.43 28.48
N ILE A 291 -10.01 -0.67 27.24
CA ILE A 291 -10.00 -1.98 26.60
C ILE A 291 -8.54 -2.42 26.52
N ARG A 292 -8.21 -3.47 27.27
CA ARG A 292 -6.85 -4.00 27.38
C ARG A 292 -6.44 -4.74 26.12
N GLY A 293 -5.16 -4.60 25.74
CA GLY A 293 -4.57 -5.40 24.68
C GLY A 293 -4.73 -6.90 24.91
N GLY A 294 -4.94 -7.67 23.84
CA GLY A 294 -5.26 -9.09 23.92
C GLY A 294 -5.89 -9.63 22.65
N LYS A 295 -6.40 -10.86 22.72
CA LYS A 295 -7.09 -11.51 21.61
C LYS A 295 -8.59 -11.59 21.91
N LEU A 296 -9.39 -11.10 20.97
CA LEU A 296 -10.84 -11.29 20.95
C LEU A 296 -11.13 -12.60 20.23
N SER A 297 -11.46 -13.65 20.98
CA SER A 297 -11.68 -14.99 20.42
C SER A 297 -12.69 -15.85 21.14
N ASP A 298 -13.23 -15.39 22.26
CA ASP A 298 -14.04 -16.26 23.14
C ASP A 298 -15.47 -16.41 22.63
N LYS A 299 -15.89 -15.52 21.72
CA LYS A 299 -17.20 -15.53 21.08
C LYS A 299 -17.08 -15.32 19.57
N GLN A 300 -18.07 -15.84 18.86
CA GLN A 300 -18.20 -15.64 17.41
C GLN A 300 -18.55 -14.20 17.07
N ASN A 301 -19.34 -13.52 17.92
CA ASN A 301 -19.71 -12.11 17.74
C ASN A 301 -19.47 -11.37 19.05
N ILE A 302 -18.66 -10.32 18.99
CA ILE A 302 -18.37 -9.39 20.08
C ILE A 302 -18.88 -8.02 19.64
N THR A 303 -19.55 -7.33 20.55
CA THR A 303 -20.05 -5.97 20.31
C THR A 303 -19.41 -5.02 21.32
N TRP A 304 -18.83 -3.93 20.82
CA TRP A 304 -18.43 -2.79 21.63
C TRP A 304 -19.53 -1.74 21.49
N PRO A 305 -20.46 -1.66 22.47
CA PRO A 305 -21.65 -0.84 22.34
C PRO A 305 -21.31 0.65 22.52
N ASN A 306 -22.13 1.54 21.97
CA ASN A 306 -22.04 2.95 22.30
C ASN A 306 -22.80 3.20 23.60
N GLN A 307 -22.09 3.63 24.64
CA GLN A 307 -22.64 3.82 25.99
C GLN A 307 -22.28 5.20 26.56
N ASP A 308 -22.12 6.20 25.68
CA ASP A 308 -21.77 7.59 26.03
C ASP A 308 -20.46 7.74 26.84
N VAL A 309 -19.52 6.81 26.65
CA VAL A 309 -18.17 6.85 27.23
C VAL A 309 -17.13 6.64 26.14
N VAL A 310 -15.96 7.25 26.32
CA VAL A 310 -14.81 7.02 25.43
C VAL A 310 -14.13 5.71 25.80
N TYR A 311 -13.77 4.91 24.80
CA TYR A 311 -12.94 3.72 24.97
C TYR A 311 -11.48 4.05 24.69
N VAL A 312 -10.59 3.67 25.61
CA VAL A 312 -9.14 3.77 25.44
C VAL A 312 -8.57 2.37 25.24
N ILE A 313 -7.98 2.14 24.07
CA ILE A 313 -7.28 0.90 23.75
C ILE A 313 -5.84 1.00 24.27
N SER A 314 -5.50 0.21 25.29
CA SER A 314 -4.21 0.34 25.99
C SER A 314 -3.08 -0.54 25.44
N GLY A 315 -3.39 -1.44 24.51
CA GLY A 315 -2.42 -2.31 23.84
C GLY A 315 -2.98 -2.93 22.54
N PRO A 316 -2.20 -3.77 21.84
CA PRO A 316 -2.64 -4.35 20.58
C PRO A 316 -3.83 -5.31 20.78
N ILE A 317 -4.85 -5.18 19.94
CA ILE A 317 -6.03 -6.06 19.91
C ILE A 317 -5.98 -6.94 18.66
N THR A 318 -6.13 -8.24 18.83
CA THR A 318 -6.30 -9.18 17.70
C THR A 318 -7.73 -9.72 17.66
N VAL A 319 -8.46 -9.45 16.58
CA VAL A 319 -9.75 -10.08 16.29
C VAL A 319 -9.48 -11.42 15.62
N GLY A 320 -9.74 -12.53 16.32
CA GLY A 320 -9.43 -13.88 15.80
C GLY A 320 -10.25 -14.27 14.56
N GLU A 321 -9.73 -15.23 13.78
CA GLU A 321 -10.28 -15.68 12.48
C GLU A 321 -11.78 -15.99 12.45
N ASN A 322 -12.35 -16.48 13.57
CA ASN A 322 -13.75 -16.88 13.67
C ASN A 322 -14.61 -15.87 14.45
N THR A 323 -14.08 -14.68 14.71
CA THR A 323 -14.71 -13.64 15.53
C THR A 323 -15.08 -12.44 14.66
N THR A 324 -16.28 -11.92 14.88
CA THR A 324 -16.71 -10.62 14.37
C THR A 324 -16.70 -9.62 15.52
N LEU A 325 -15.91 -8.57 15.39
CA LEU A 325 -16.00 -7.38 16.23
C LEU A 325 -16.94 -6.38 15.55
N SER A 326 -18.04 -6.04 16.22
CA SER A 326 -18.95 -4.97 15.81
C SER A 326 -18.81 -3.79 16.76
N ILE A 327 -18.53 -2.61 16.24
CA ILE A 327 -18.44 -1.37 17.02
C ILE A 327 -19.68 -0.56 16.67
N ASP A 328 -20.47 -0.20 17.68
CA ASP A 328 -21.69 0.57 17.49
C ASP A 328 -21.37 1.97 16.95
N THR A 329 -22.35 2.56 16.26
CA THR A 329 -22.21 3.89 15.66
C THR A 329 -21.94 4.98 16.71
N GLN A 330 -21.20 6.01 16.31
CA GLN A 330 -20.83 7.15 17.16
C GLN A 330 -19.94 6.78 18.35
N THR A 331 -19.37 5.57 18.36
CA THR A 331 -18.37 5.17 19.35
C THR A 331 -17.05 5.88 19.07
N THR A 332 -16.39 6.36 20.13
CA THR A 332 -15.04 6.92 20.06
C THR A 332 -14.01 5.96 20.67
N LEU A 333 -13.03 5.57 19.85
CA LEU A 333 -11.86 4.81 20.27
C LEU A 333 -10.63 5.70 20.26
N LYS A 334 -9.94 5.75 21.40
CA LYS A 334 -8.65 6.41 21.56
C LYS A 334 -7.55 5.38 21.79
N PHE A 335 -6.43 5.53 21.11
CA PHE A 335 -5.34 4.54 21.16
C PHE A 335 -4.15 5.05 21.98
N TRP A 336 -3.69 4.23 22.91
CA TRP A 336 -2.50 4.51 23.70
C TRP A 336 -1.23 4.37 22.85
N GLN A 337 -0.33 5.35 22.97
CA GLN A 337 0.89 5.35 22.16
C GLN A 337 1.83 4.21 22.47
N GLY A 338 1.99 3.89 23.76
CA GLY A 338 2.77 2.75 24.23
C GLY A 338 4.25 2.73 23.79
N GLY A 339 5.02 1.85 24.40
CA GLY A 339 6.42 1.59 24.03
C GLY A 339 6.51 0.66 22.82
N ARG A 340 6.93 -0.60 23.06
CA ARG A 340 6.91 -1.66 22.04
C ARG A 340 5.50 -2.21 21.79
N ASP A 341 4.61 -2.09 22.76
CA ASP A 341 3.25 -2.64 22.74
C ASP A 341 2.22 -1.55 22.41
N ALA A 342 2.54 -0.73 21.41
CA ALA A 342 1.69 0.35 20.94
C ALA A 342 0.30 -0.17 20.53
N ALA A 343 -0.75 0.58 20.85
CA ALA A 343 -2.11 0.14 20.57
C ALA A 343 -2.42 0.18 19.07
N GLY A 344 -3.28 -0.75 18.64
CA GLY A 344 -3.72 -0.92 17.26
C GLY A 344 -4.65 -2.12 17.13
N LEU A 345 -5.26 -2.28 15.97
CA LEU A 345 -6.19 -3.36 15.67
C LEU A 345 -5.59 -4.31 14.62
N ILE A 346 -5.60 -5.60 14.90
CA ILE A 346 -5.20 -6.67 13.99
C ILE A 346 -6.42 -7.54 13.70
N ILE A 347 -6.89 -7.52 12.46
CA ILE A 347 -8.16 -8.14 12.06
C ILE A 347 -7.87 -9.41 11.23
N GLN A 348 -7.99 -10.57 11.87
CA GLN A 348 -7.95 -11.89 11.22
C GLN A 348 -9.37 -12.42 10.96
N GLY A 349 -10.32 -12.06 11.83
CA GLY A 349 -11.76 -12.27 11.62
C GLY A 349 -12.40 -11.09 10.89
N LEU A 350 -13.53 -10.59 11.42
CA LEU A 350 -14.28 -9.50 10.80
C LEU A 350 -14.34 -8.26 11.71
N LEU A 351 -14.21 -7.08 11.11
CA LEU A 351 -14.50 -5.79 11.73
C LEU A 351 -15.72 -5.16 11.06
N LYS A 352 -16.66 -4.68 11.87
CA LYS A 352 -17.81 -3.87 11.43
C LYS A 352 -17.77 -2.55 12.18
N ALA A 353 -17.47 -1.46 11.49
CA ALA A 353 -17.44 -0.12 12.05
C ALA A 353 -18.16 0.86 11.12
N GLU A 354 -19.09 1.64 11.66
CA GLU A 354 -19.84 2.67 10.94
C GLU A 354 -19.98 3.89 11.85
N GLU A 355 -19.71 5.10 11.36
CA GLU A 355 -19.68 6.32 12.18
C GLU A 355 -18.75 6.24 13.41
N VAL A 356 -17.62 5.54 13.31
CA VAL A 356 -16.66 5.37 14.43
C VAL A 356 -15.52 6.38 14.32
N GLN A 357 -15.09 6.92 15.46
CA GLN A 357 -13.93 7.81 15.56
C GLN A 357 -12.73 7.01 16.11
N PHE A 358 -11.65 6.86 15.33
CA PHE A 358 -10.40 6.23 15.73
C PHE A 358 -9.30 7.31 15.83
N THR A 359 -8.81 7.62 17.03
CA THR A 359 -7.86 8.73 17.22
C THR A 359 -6.83 8.47 18.33
N SER A 360 -5.87 9.38 18.49
CA SER A 360 -4.88 9.37 19.56
C SER A 360 -5.52 9.58 20.94
N ILE A 361 -4.94 8.99 21.98
CA ILE A 361 -5.30 9.32 23.37
C ILE A 361 -5.10 10.80 23.72
N TYR A 362 -4.19 11.49 23.03
CA TYR A 362 -3.89 12.89 23.24
C TYR A 362 -4.85 13.83 22.50
N ASP A 363 -5.75 13.30 21.66
CA ASP A 363 -6.73 14.12 20.95
C ASP A 363 -7.75 14.71 21.92
N SER A 364 -7.64 16.00 22.18
CA SER A 364 -8.43 16.71 23.18
C SER A 364 -9.66 17.41 22.61
N ARG A 365 -10.03 17.18 21.35
CA ARG A 365 -11.20 17.83 20.73
C ARG A 365 -12.50 17.34 21.36
N ASP A 366 -13.47 18.24 21.49
CA ASP A 366 -14.75 17.95 22.15
C ASP A 366 -15.55 16.87 21.39
N GLU A 367 -15.47 16.86 20.05
CA GLU A 367 -16.16 15.88 19.20
C GLU A 367 -15.71 14.43 19.40
N VAL A 368 -14.52 14.20 19.98
CA VAL A 368 -14.00 12.87 20.33
C VAL A 368 -13.94 12.67 21.85
N GLY A 369 -14.82 13.36 22.59
CA GLY A 369 -14.97 13.19 24.04
C GLY A 369 -13.96 13.95 24.90
N GLY A 370 -13.22 14.91 24.34
CA GLY A 370 -12.33 15.79 25.10
C GLY A 370 -11.12 15.08 25.72
N PRO A 371 -10.41 15.70 26.68
CA PRO A 371 -9.23 15.11 27.30
C PRO A 371 -9.60 13.88 28.15
N THR A 372 -9.04 12.73 27.80
CA THR A 372 -9.22 11.46 28.55
C THR A 372 -8.01 11.07 29.39
N TYR A 373 -6.87 11.72 29.18
CA TYR A 373 -5.63 11.48 29.91
C TYR A 373 -5.20 12.77 30.61
N VAL A 374 -4.74 12.65 31.86
CA VAL A 374 -4.45 13.81 32.72
C VAL A 374 -3.27 14.65 32.23
N GLU A 375 -2.34 14.08 31.46
CA GLU A 375 -1.21 14.82 30.92
C GLU A 375 -1.58 15.51 29.61
N ALA A 376 -1.40 16.83 29.58
CA ALA A 376 -1.65 17.62 28.38
C ALA A 376 -0.50 17.45 27.38
N GLN A 377 -0.80 16.79 26.27
CA GLN A 377 0.06 16.66 25.10
C GLN A 377 -0.82 16.84 23.86
N ASP A 378 -0.26 17.42 22.79
CA ASP A 378 -0.94 17.51 21.50
C ASP A 378 -0.80 16.17 20.75
N PRO A 379 -1.85 15.72 20.03
CA PRO A 379 -1.76 14.51 19.23
C PRO A 379 -0.74 14.69 18.09
N ALA A 380 -0.04 13.61 17.77
CA ALA A 380 0.97 13.56 16.73
C ALA A 380 0.78 12.36 15.81
N ALA A 381 1.21 12.51 14.56
CA ALA A 381 1.24 11.41 13.60
C ALA A 381 2.03 10.21 14.15
N GLY A 382 1.49 9.00 14.02
CA GLY A 382 2.12 7.78 14.54
C GLY A 382 2.00 7.64 16.06
N ASP A 383 1.06 8.36 16.68
CA ASP A 383 0.67 8.11 18.07
C ASP A 383 0.13 6.70 18.25
N TRP A 384 -0.38 6.04 17.23
CA TRP A 384 -0.77 4.63 17.32
C TRP A 384 -0.52 3.87 16.02
N VAL A 385 -0.61 2.54 16.10
CA VAL A 385 -0.13 1.64 15.02
C VAL A 385 -1.01 1.70 13.77
N GLY A 386 -2.32 1.85 13.93
CA GLY A 386 -3.29 1.72 12.84
C GLY A 386 -4.14 0.45 12.92
N ILE A 387 -4.83 0.16 11.82
CA ILE A 387 -5.72 -0.99 11.64
C ILE A 387 -5.13 -1.90 10.55
N SER A 388 -4.84 -3.15 10.89
CA SER A 388 -4.26 -4.14 9.97
C SER A 388 -5.27 -5.24 9.65
N PHE A 389 -5.74 -5.28 8.42
CA PHE A 389 -6.54 -6.38 7.87
C PHE A 389 -5.64 -7.48 7.31
N GLN A 390 -5.86 -8.71 7.75
CA GLN A 390 -5.12 -9.90 7.32
C GLN A 390 -6.03 -10.86 6.52
N GLU A 391 -5.48 -11.97 6.04
CA GLU A 391 -6.24 -13.02 5.37
C GLU A 391 -7.43 -13.47 6.23
N GLY A 392 -8.60 -13.66 5.61
CA GLY A 392 -9.87 -13.99 6.29
C GLY A 392 -10.78 -12.79 6.56
N SER A 393 -10.26 -11.56 6.47
CA SER A 393 -11.00 -10.34 6.84
C SER A 393 -11.79 -9.66 5.71
N SER A 394 -11.89 -10.28 4.53
CA SER A 394 -12.47 -9.67 3.31
C SER A 394 -13.96 -9.29 3.39
N LYS A 395 -14.67 -9.59 4.47
CA LYS A 395 -16.06 -9.14 4.69
C LYS A 395 -16.18 -8.03 5.73
N SER A 396 -15.04 -7.48 6.15
CA SER A 396 -15.00 -6.34 7.07
C SER A 396 -15.40 -5.06 6.35
N TYR A 397 -15.93 -4.10 7.10
CA TYR A 397 -16.19 -2.76 6.60
C TYR A 397 -15.86 -1.68 7.65
N ILE A 398 -15.39 -0.54 7.14
CA ILE A 398 -15.34 0.73 7.85
C ILE A 398 -16.10 1.75 7.00
N ARG A 399 -17.15 2.35 7.58
CA ARG A 399 -18.03 3.29 6.89
C ARG A 399 -18.16 4.61 7.64
N ASP A 400 -18.17 5.73 6.90
CA ASP A 400 -18.47 7.06 7.46
C ASP A 400 -17.66 7.39 8.73
N SER A 401 -16.43 6.92 8.79
CA SER A 401 -15.58 6.90 9.99
C SER A 401 -14.33 7.75 9.81
N LEU A 402 -13.74 8.17 10.94
CA LEU A 402 -12.48 8.92 10.96
C LEU A 402 -11.35 8.05 11.52
N VAL A 403 -10.20 8.04 10.84
CA VAL A 403 -8.94 7.45 11.34
C VAL A 403 -7.89 8.55 11.37
N GLN A 404 -7.38 8.91 12.54
CA GLN A 404 -6.46 10.04 12.68
C GLN A 404 -5.26 9.73 13.58
N TYR A 405 -4.11 10.35 13.27
CA TYR A 405 -2.87 10.26 14.06
C TYR A 405 -2.26 8.84 14.12
N ALA A 406 -2.63 7.97 13.20
CA ALA A 406 -2.15 6.59 13.13
C ALA A 406 -0.82 6.48 12.36
N GLY A 407 -0.44 5.26 12.01
CA GLY A 407 0.63 4.99 11.06
C GLY A 407 2.01 4.79 11.68
N ARG A 408 2.08 4.33 12.93
CA ARG A 408 3.35 4.01 13.58
C ARG A 408 4.01 2.78 12.94
N GLY A 409 4.99 3.02 12.07
CA GLY A 409 5.80 1.96 11.44
C GLY A 409 5.10 1.21 10.29
N GLN A 410 3.89 1.63 9.91
CA GLN A 410 3.11 1.12 8.78
C GLN A 410 2.02 2.14 8.40
N ALA A 411 1.20 1.86 7.37
CA ALA A 411 0.04 2.68 7.04
C ALA A 411 -1.02 2.74 8.16
N ALA A 412 -1.82 3.81 8.17
CA ALA A 412 -2.96 3.93 9.09
C ALA A 412 -3.97 2.79 8.93
N ILE A 413 -4.23 2.37 7.69
CA ILE A 413 -4.95 1.14 7.38
C ILE A 413 -4.10 0.29 6.42
N ALA A 414 -3.68 -0.88 6.91
CA ALA A 414 -2.88 -1.85 6.15
C ALA A 414 -3.70 -3.09 5.80
N MET A 415 -3.51 -3.64 4.60
CA MET A 415 -4.28 -4.75 4.06
C MET A 415 -3.36 -5.78 3.41
N GLN A 416 -3.51 -7.05 3.79
CA GLN A 416 -2.72 -8.16 3.28
C GLN A 416 -3.63 -9.29 2.80
N ALA A 417 -3.58 -9.60 1.50
CA ALA A 417 -4.38 -10.66 0.87
C ALA A 417 -5.87 -10.64 1.28
N THR A 418 -6.47 -9.45 1.32
CA THR A 418 -7.84 -9.21 1.81
C THR A 418 -8.55 -8.15 0.98
N ALA A 419 -9.87 -8.04 1.13
CA ALA A 419 -10.71 -7.12 0.37
C ALA A 419 -11.79 -6.44 1.24
N PRO A 420 -11.43 -5.71 2.31
CA PRO A 420 -12.40 -4.99 3.12
C PRO A 420 -13.04 -3.83 2.33
N GLU A 421 -14.19 -3.37 2.80
CA GLU A 421 -14.86 -2.17 2.28
C GLU A 421 -14.49 -0.94 3.12
N LEU A 422 -14.00 0.11 2.48
CA LEU A 422 -13.81 1.44 3.05
C LEU A 422 -14.65 2.46 2.27
N THR A 423 -15.73 2.95 2.87
CA THR A 423 -16.67 3.88 2.23
C THR A 423 -16.87 5.12 3.10
N GLY A 424 -16.68 6.33 2.58
CA GLY A 424 -16.89 7.55 3.36
C GLY A 424 -15.87 7.74 4.50
N VAL A 425 -14.68 7.13 4.37
CA VAL A 425 -13.65 7.14 5.43
C VAL A 425 -12.74 8.34 5.25
N THR A 426 -12.52 9.09 6.33
CA THR A 426 -11.49 10.13 6.41
C THR A 426 -10.26 9.57 7.11
N ILE A 427 -9.08 9.72 6.49
CA ILE A 427 -7.80 9.31 7.08
C ILE A 427 -6.87 10.52 7.09
N ALA A 428 -6.45 10.95 8.28
CA ALA A 428 -5.70 12.20 8.44
C ALA A 428 -4.51 12.09 9.40
N ASP A 429 -3.51 12.94 9.18
CA ASP A 429 -2.34 13.11 10.06
C ASP A 429 -1.60 11.80 10.37
N SER A 430 -1.50 10.89 9.39
CA SER A 430 -0.81 9.61 9.57
C SER A 430 0.70 9.76 9.40
N ALA A 431 1.50 9.01 10.17
CA ALA A 431 2.97 9.00 10.05
C ALA A 431 3.52 8.10 8.91
N TRP A 432 2.60 7.52 8.14
CA TRP A 432 2.89 6.81 6.91
C TRP A 432 1.77 7.10 5.89
N TYR A 433 1.88 6.55 4.68
CA TYR A 433 0.76 6.57 3.73
C TYR A 433 -0.54 6.11 4.43
N PRO A 434 -1.68 6.77 4.19
CA PRO A 434 -2.92 6.46 4.91
C PRO A 434 -3.43 5.04 4.62
N LEU A 435 -3.14 4.52 3.42
CA LEU A 435 -3.55 3.20 2.97
C LEU A 435 -2.35 2.42 2.44
N SER A 436 -2.27 1.13 2.79
CA SER A 436 -1.30 0.18 2.22
C SER A 436 -1.95 -1.14 1.87
N VAL A 437 -1.69 -1.64 0.66
CA VAL A 437 -2.08 -2.96 0.17
C VAL A 437 -0.84 -3.76 -0.26
N ASP A 438 -0.89 -5.09 -0.20
CA ASP A 438 -0.03 -5.93 -1.05
C ASP A 438 -0.70 -6.13 -2.42
N ALA A 439 0.01 -6.71 -3.40
CA ALA A 439 -0.55 -6.90 -4.74
C ALA A 439 -1.80 -7.78 -4.78
N ASP A 440 -2.05 -8.66 -3.80
CA ASP A 440 -3.23 -9.54 -3.78
C ASP A 440 -4.40 -8.99 -2.94
N ALA A 441 -4.26 -7.80 -2.33
CA ALA A 441 -5.34 -7.12 -1.65
C ALA A 441 -6.12 -6.19 -2.59
N PHE A 442 -7.43 -6.40 -2.67
CA PHE A 442 -8.34 -5.66 -3.57
C PHE A 442 -9.54 -5.12 -2.80
N PRO A 443 -9.34 -4.11 -1.93
CA PRO A 443 -10.42 -3.51 -1.17
C PRO A 443 -11.40 -2.75 -2.08
N THR A 444 -12.64 -2.62 -1.61
CA THR A 444 -13.57 -1.62 -2.16
C THR A 444 -13.27 -0.29 -1.49
N LEU A 445 -12.85 0.69 -2.28
CA LEU A 445 -12.48 2.03 -1.80
C LEU A 445 -13.40 3.05 -2.46
N GLN A 446 -14.21 3.73 -1.66
CA GLN A 446 -15.19 4.70 -2.13
C GLN A 446 -15.26 5.91 -1.20
N ASP A 447 -15.42 7.11 -1.77
CA ASP A 447 -15.65 8.36 -1.01
C ASP A 447 -14.61 8.59 0.10
N LEU A 448 -13.34 8.30 -0.20
CA LEU A 448 -12.23 8.48 0.72
C LEU A 448 -11.78 9.95 0.77
N THR A 449 -11.46 10.43 1.97
CA THR A 449 -10.84 11.73 2.20
C THR A 449 -9.49 11.53 2.89
N LEU A 450 -8.40 11.87 2.21
CA LEU A 450 -7.03 11.74 2.73
C LEU A 450 -6.48 13.15 2.98
N LEU A 451 -6.00 13.45 4.19
CA LEU A 451 -5.58 14.79 4.56
C LEU A 451 -4.28 14.77 5.38
N ASP A 452 -3.30 15.55 4.95
CA ASP A 452 -2.10 15.86 5.73
C ASP A 452 -1.30 14.62 6.19
N ASN A 453 -1.40 13.50 5.47
CA ASN A 453 -0.64 12.29 5.77
C ASN A 453 0.82 12.41 5.29
N ASP A 454 1.78 11.84 6.02
CA ASP A 454 3.20 11.86 5.68
C ASP A 454 3.66 10.44 5.32
N PRO A 455 4.26 10.17 4.15
CA PRO A 455 4.85 11.12 3.21
C PRO A 455 3.86 11.70 2.18
N GLY A 456 2.60 11.27 2.13
CA GLY A 456 1.61 11.85 1.24
C GLY A 456 0.24 11.16 1.26
N ASP A 457 -0.71 11.78 0.57
CA ASP A 457 -2.11 11.33 0.45
C ASP A 457 -2.28 10.36 -0.73
N ALA A 458 -1.74 9.16 -0.57
CA ALA A 458 -1.71 8.14 -1.63
C ALA A 458 -1.98 6.73 -1.09
N LEU A 459 -2.25 5.79 -2.01
CA LEU A 459 -2.36 4.36 -1.74
C LEU A 459 -1.02 3.67 -1.98
N GLU A 460 -0.37 3.18 -0.94
CA GLU A 460 0.83 2.35 -1.05
C GLU A 460 0.48 0.95 -1.58
N VAL A 461 1.18 0.51 -2.61
CA VAL A 461 1.21 -0.89 -3.08
C VAL A 461 2.59 -1.44 -2.74
N ARG A 462 2.63 -2.33 -1.74
CA ARG A 462 3.86 -2.91 -1.23
C ARG A 462 4.53 -3.80 -2.28
N GLY A 463 5.81 -3.55 -2.54
CA GLY A 463 6.60 -4.37 -3.45
C GLY A 463 6.93 -5.77 -2.88
N LYS A 464 7.65 -6.56 -3.68
CA LYS A 464 7.93 -7.99 -3.44
C LYS A 464 6.65 -8.79 -3.19
N SER A 465 5.58 -8.44 -3.92
CA SER A 465 4.27 -9.07 -3.82
C SER A 465 3.78 -9.52 -5.20
N SER A 466 2.90 -10.52 -5.21
CA SER A 466 2.40 -11.15 -6.44
C SER A 466 0.89 -11.28 -6.39
N MET A 467 0.23 -11.04 -7.53
CA MET A 467 -1.19 -11.33 -7.76
C MET A 467 -1.31 -12.80 -8.14
N ASN A 468 -1.71 -13.64 -7.20
CA ASN A 468 -1.65 -15.11 -7.33
C ASN A 468 -3.00 -15.77 -7.61
N SER A 469 -4.11 -15.02 -7.54
CA SER A 469 -5.44 -15.56 -7.75
C SER A 469 -5.78 -15.62 -9.23
N ARG A 470 -6.35 -16.72 -9.74
CA ARG A 470 -6.87 -16.87 -11.12
C ARG A 470 -8.12 -16.02 -11.40
N ASN A 471 -8.10 -14.76 -11.00
CA ASN A 471 -9.21 -13.84 -11.10
C ASN A 471 -8.78 -12.60 -11.87
N ILE A 472 -9.77 -11.91 -12.42
CA ILE A 472 -9.59 -10.56 -12.91
C ILE A 472 -9.48 -9.63 -11.70
N ARG A 473 -8.45 -8.80 -11.72
CA ARG A 473 -8.15 -7.77 -10.73
C ARG A 473 -8.28 -6.42 -11.39
N THR A 474 -9.01 -5.48 -10.80
CA THR A 474 -9.25 -4.17 -11.41
C THR A 474 -8.68 -3.06 -10.54
N TRP A 475 -7.79 -2.27 -11.11
CA TRP A 475 -7.37 -0.99 -10.55
C TRP A 475 -8.23 0.11 -11.18
N GLN A 476 -9.23 0.55 -10.41
CA GLN A 476 -10.09 1.68 -10.76
C GLN A 476 -9.43 3.02 -10.43
N ARG A 477 -9.89 4.10 -11.06
CA ARG A 477 -9.55 5.46 -10.63
C ARG A 477 -10.10 5.68 -9.20
N LEU A 478 -9.26 6.18 -8.30
CA LEU A 478 -9.63 6.44 -6.90
C LEU A 478 -9.68 7.95 -6.64
N GLY A 479 -10.50 8.38 -5.68
CA GLY A 479 -10.69 9.78 -5.33
C GLY A 479 -11.70 10.50 -6.25
N GLY A 480 -12.07 11.72 -5.86
CA GLY A 480 -12.97 12.58 -6.61
C GLY A 480 -12.21 13.42 -7.64
N ASP A 481 -12.38 14.74 -7.56
CA ASP A 481 -11.68 15.71 -8.43
C ASP A 481 -10.16 15.53 -8.35
N GLU A 482 -9.63 15.33 -7.14
CA GLU A 482 -8.26 14.91 -6.91
C GLU A 482 -8.16 13.39 -6.85
N GLN A 483 -7.25 12.83 -7.63
CA GLN A 483 -7.06 11.39 -7.70
C GLN A 483 -6.18 10.91 -6.54
N ILE A 484 -6.60 9.82 -5.90
CA ILE A 484 -5.73 9.08 -5.00
C ILE A 484 -4.79 8.21 -5.85
N VAL A 485 -3.51 8.59 -5.87
CA VAL A 485 -2.47 7.94 -6.66
C VAL A 485 -2.06 6.61 -6.03
N ARG A 486 -1.71 5.61 -6.87
CA ARG A 486 -1.07 4.36 -6.40
C ARG A 486 0.44 4.50 -6.42
N ILE A 487 1.11 4.19 -5.31
CA ILE A 487 2.57 4.22 -5.17
C ILE A 487 3.11 2.81 -5.01
N VAL A 488 3.83 2.32 -6.02
CA VAL A 488 4.44 1.00 -6.04
C VAL A 488 5.87 1.09 -5.52
N ARG A 489 6.15 0.43 -4.39
CA ARG A 489 7.43 0.55 -3.64
C ARG A 489 8.41 -0.60 -3.85
N GLY A 490 8.33 -1.24 -5.00
CA GLY A 490 9.17 -2.38 -5.38
C GLY A 490 8.46 -3.24 -6.41
N ASP A 491 9.01 -4.42 -6.71
CA ASP A 491 8.44 -5.29 -7.73
C ASP A 491 7.05 -5.80 -7.35
N ILE A 492 6.11 -5.69 -8.29
CA ILE A 492 4.83 -6.38 -8.25
C ILE A 492 4.72 -7.30 -9.45
N THR A 493 4.20 -8.51 -9.25
CA THR A 493 4.09 -9.51 -10.32
C THR A 493 2.63 -9.86 -10.57
N ILE A 494 2.21 -9.80 -11.84
CA ILE A 494 0.99 -10.45 -12.32
C ILE A 494 1.41 -11.88 -12.69
N GLU A 495 1.08 -12.86 -11.84
CA GLU A 495 1.45 -14.25 -12.09
C GLU A 495 0.65 -14.86 -13.27
N PRO A 496 1.10 -15.99 -13.83
CA PRO A 496 0.35 -16.70 -14.86
C PRO A 496 -1.11 -16.97 -14.46
N GLU A 497 -2.02 -16.98 -15.44
CA GLU A 497 -3.47 -17.14 -15.25
C GLU A 497 -4.18 -15.99 -14.51
N THR A 498 -3.48 -14.91 -14.17
CA THR A 498 -4.06 -13.70 -13.56
C THR A 498 -4.16 -12.57 -14.59
N THR A 499 -5.24 -11.78 -14.50
CA THR A 499 -5.42 -10.58 -15.33
C THR A 499 -5.51 -9.35 -14.44
N LEU A 500 -4.62 -8.37 -14.66
CA LEU A 500 -4.77 -7.03 -14.10
C LEU A 500 -5.37 -6.10 -15.16
N VAL A 501 -6.55 -5.57 -14.88
CA VAL A 501 -7.19 -4.49 -15.63
C VAL A 501 -6.88 -3.16 -14.95
N ILE A 502 -6.40 -2.19 -15.71
CA ILE A 502 -6.19 -0.82 -15.24
C ILE A 502 -7.17 0.07 -16.00
N GLU A 503 -8.06 0.73 -15.27
CA GLU A 503 -9.09 1.58 -15.86
C GLU A 503 -8.53 2.93 -16.36
N PRO A 504 -9.23 3.60 -17.30
CA PRO A 504 -8.89 4.94 -17.75
C PRO A 504 -8.66 5.94 -16.61
N GLY A 505 -7.68 6.84 -16.81
CA GLY A 505 -7.34 7.91 -15.87
C GLY A 505 -6.60 7.44 -14.61
N VAL A 506 -6.14 6.19 -14.53
CA VAL A 506 -5.34 5.71 -13.39
C VAL A 506 -3.90 6.21 -13.46
N ILE A 507 -3.41 6.81 -12.37
CA ILE A 507 -2.00 7.21 -12.18
C ILE A 507 -1.33 6.24 -11.21
N ILE A 508 -0.19 5.69 -11.66
CA ILE A 508 0.65 4.79 -10.88
C ILE A 508 2.08 5.33 -10.89
N LYS A 509 2.66 5.49 -9.70
CA LYS A 509 4.05 5.91 -9.54
C LYS A 509 4.89 4.83 -8.92
N PHE A 510 6.15 4.74 -9.33
CA PHE A 510 7.08 3.70 -8.89
C PHE A 510 8.30 4.29 -8.19
N GLU A 511 8.73 3.65 -7.10
CA GLU A 511 10.08 3.87 -6.56
C GLU A 511 11.17 3.45 -7.58
N PRO A 512 12.42 3.93 -7.44
CA PRO A 512 13.49 3.68 -8.42
C PRO A 512 13.76 2.21 -8.78
N GLN A 513 13.49 1.29 -7.84
CA GLN A 513 13.66 -0.16 -8.01
C GLN A 513 12.34 -0.88 -8.33
N GLY A 514 11.22 -0.16 -8.45
CA GLY A 514 9.92 -0.77 -8.70
C GLY A 514 9.75 -1.20 -10.15
N ARG A 515 9.28 -2.44 -10.36
CA ARG A 515 8.79 -2.97 -11.65
C ARG A 515 7.34 -3.40 -11.55
N LEU A 516 6.64 -3.30 -12.68
CA LEU A 516 5.45 -4.11 -12.95
C LEU A 516 5.86 -5.30 -13.82
N ILE A 517 5.92 -6.49 -13.23
CA ILE A 517 6.29 -7.73 -13.93
C ILE A 517 5.02 -8.43 -14.40
N VAL A 518 4.92 -8.70 -15.70
CA VAL A 518 3.74 -9.26 -16.36
C VAL A 518 4.08 -10.65 -16.91
N LYS A 519 3.73 -11.69 -16.13
CA LYS A 519 3.76 -13.10 -16.57
C LYS A 519 2.38 -13.62 -16.98
N GLY A 520 1.33 -13.01 -16.43
CA GLY A 520 -0.07 -13.20 -16.85
C GLY A 520 -0.48 -12.18 -17.93
N THR A 521 -1.67 -11.61 -17.77
CA THR A 521 -2.24 -10.61 -18.69
C THR A 521 -2.32 -9.23 -18.02
N LEU A 522 -1.84 -8.20 -18.72
CA LEU A 522 -2.07 -6.80 -18.36
C LEU A 522 -3.01 -6.16 -19.39
N ASP A 523 -4.18 -5.69 -18.95
CA ASP A 523 -5.15 -4.96 -19.76
C ASP A 523 -5.21 -3.50 -19.29
N ALA A 524 -4.35 -2.65 -19.85
CA ALA A 524 -4.30 -1.22 -19.54
C ALA A 524 -4.70 -0.40 -20.77
N VAL A 525 -5.99 -0.07 -20.85
CA VAL A 525 -6.59 0.65 -21.98
C VAL A 525 -7.12 1.99 -21.49
N GLY A 526 -6.34 3.04 -21.71
CA GLY A 526 -6.71 4.43 -21.43
C GLY A 526 -7.69 5.01 -22.46
N GLY A 527 -8.32 6.11 -22.08
CA GLY A 527 -9.19 6.89 -22.97
C GLY A 527 -8.41 7.80 -23.92
N ASN A 528 -9.15 8.53 -24.75
CA ASN A 528 -8.56 9.43 -25.74
C ASN A 528 -8.32 10.84 -25.18
N ALA A 529 -9.08 11.23 -24.16
CA ALA A 529 -8.85 12.49 -23.46
C ALA A 529 -7.62 12.41 -22.54
N GLU A 530 -6.95 13.53 -22.30
CA GLU A 530 -5.72 13.59 -21.49
C GLU A 530 -5.93 13.07 -20.06
N ASP A 531 -7.08 13.37 -19.45
CA ASP A 531 -7.45 12.93 -18.10
C ASP A 531 -7.91 11.47 -18.04
N GLU A 532 -8.16 10.84 -19.18
CA GLU A 532 -8.49 9.41 -19.29
C GLU A 532 -7.27 8.55 -19.66
N LYS A 533 -6.11 9.14 -19.95
CA LYS A 533 -4.86 8.40 -20.17
C LYS A 533 -4.45 7.68 -18.89
N ILE A 534 -3.90 6.48 -19.04
CA ILE A 534 -3.26 5.77 -17.92
C ILE A 534 -1.81 6.24 -17.83
N ILE A 535 -1.34 6.55 -16.62
CA ILE A 535 -0.02 7.11 -16.40
C ILE A 535 0.83 6.14 -15.57
N PHE A 536 2.00 5.75 -16.11
CA PHE A 536 3.07 5.09 -15.36
C PHE A 536 4.27 6.03 -15.27
N THR A 537 4.71 6.36 -14.06
CA THR A 537 5.80 7.33 -13.88
C THR A 537 6.61 7.07 -12.60
N SER A 538 7.66 7.86 -12.37
CA SER A 538 8.46 7.82 -11.15
C SER A 538 7.69 8.40 -9.95
N LEU A 539 7.97 7.92 -8.74
CA LEU A 539 7.49 8.51 -7.48
C LEU A 539 7.80 10.01 -7.40
N ARG A 540 8.93 10.42 -7.99
CA ARG A 540 9.47 11.78 -7.97
C ARG A 540 8.92 12.67 -9.10
N ASP A 541 7.94 12.17 -9.87
CA ASP A 541 7.26 12.94 -10.91
C ASP A 541 6.05 13.68 -10.32
N ASP A 542 6.21 14.99 -10.09
CA ASP A 542 5.15 15.85 -9.56
C ASP A 542 4.13 16.27 -10.63
N GLU A 543 4.43 16.09 -11.91
CA GLU A 543 3.56 16.54 -13.01
C GLU A 543 2.24 15.78 -13.04
N TYR A 544 2.26 14.49 -12.71
CA TYR A 544 1.09 13.63 -12.63
C TYR A 544 0.81 13.27 -11.17
N GLY A 545 -0.37 13.61 -10.66
CA GLY A 545 -0.79 13.24 -9.31
C GLY A 545 -0.12 14.03 -8.16
N GLY A 546 0.66 15.07 -8.47
CA GLY A 546 1.24 15.98 -7.46
C GLY A 546 2.32 15.36 -6.57
N GLN A 547 2.65 16.03 -5.46
CA GLN A 547 3.71 15.63 -4.53
C GLN A 547 3.24 14.52 -3.59
N THR A 548 3.46 13.26 -3.99
CA THR A 548 3.04 12.07 -3.24
C THR A 548 4.06 11.60 -2.20
N ASP A 549 5.28 12.13 -2.23
CA ASP A 549 6.36 11.81 -1.28
C ASP A 549 6.84 13.02 -0.45
N LYS A 550 6.15 14.17 -0.59
CA LYS A 550 6.48 15.48 0.01
C LYS A 550 7.95 15.91 -0.15
N ASN A 551 8.65 15.36 -1.15
CA ASN A 551 10.06 15.65 -1.36
C ASN A 551 10.23 16.86 -2.29
N SER A 552 10.70 17.97 -1.75
CA SER A 552 10.83 19.24 -2.48
C SER A 552 12.19 19.48 -3.14
N SER A 553 13.13 18.54 -3.03
CA SER A 553 14.45 18.69 -3.65
C SER A 553 14.37 18.44 -5.16
N PRO A 554 15.03 19.23 -6.04
CA PRO A 554 15.15 18.89 -7.46
C PRO A 554 15.90 17.56 -7.60
N GLN A 555 15.34 16.59 -8.32
CA GLN A 555 15.91 15.24 -8.38
C GLN A 555 16.23 14.84 -9.81
N ASP A 556 17.52 14.59 -10.03
CA ASP A 556 18.07 13.99 -11.26
C ASP A 556 17.83 12.46 -11.33
N GLU A 557 17.12 11.88 -10.34
CA GLU A 557 16.83 10.44 -10.25
C GLU A 557 15.33 10.14 -10.49
N ARG A 558 14.69 10.88 -11.41
CA ARG A 558 13.38 10.51 -11.93
C ARG A 558 13.57 9.30 -12.86
N HIS A 559 13.77 8.13 -12.26
CA HIS A 559 13.80 6.87 -12.98
C HIS A 559 13.06 5.79 -12.17
N TRP A 560 12.60 4.77 -12.88
CA TRP A 560 12.11 3.51 -12.34
C TRP A 560 12.36 2.39 -13.37
N GLN A 561 12.16 1.14 -12.99
CA GLN A 561 12.62 0.01 -13.80
C GLN A 561 11.68 -0.36 -14.96
N GLY A 562 10.45 0.14 -14.97
CA GLY A 562 9.52 -0.04 -16.08
C GLY A 562 8.51 -1.20 -15.93
N VAL A 563 7.79 -1.43 -17.03
CA VAL A 563 6.88 -2.57 -17.21
C VAL A 563 7.65 -3.69 -17.92
N TYR A 564 7.76 -4.85 -17.27
CA TYR A 564 8.50 -6.00 -17.77
C TYR A 564 7.54 -7.11 -18.18
N PHE A 565 7.40 -7.37 -19.48
CA PHE A 565 6.64 -8.50 -19.99
C PHE A 565 7.54 -9.72 -20.14
N GLU A 566 7.17 -10.82 -19.48
CA GLU A 566 7.94 -12.06 -19.46
C GLU A 566 7.10 -13.20 -20.05
N ASN A 567 7.44 -13.64 -21.27
CA ASN A 567 6.68 -14.67 -21.99
C ASN A 567 5.18 -14.37 -22.13
N SER A 568 4.78 -13.09 -22.02
CA SER A 568 3.40 -12.64 -22.17
C SER A 568 3.01 -12.60 -23.64
N ASP A 569 1.80 -13.04 -23.96
CA ASP A 569 1.28 -13.09 -25.33
C ASP A 569 0.54 -11.80 -25.73
N ASP A 570 -0.20 -11.85 -26.83
CA ASP A 570 -0.97 -10.71 -27.37
C ASP A 570 -2.29 -10.44 -26.62
N SER A 571 -2.58 -11.19 -25.55
CA SER A 571 -3.66 -10.86 -24.62
C SER A 571 -3.37 -9.60 -23.80
N SER A 572 -2.08 -9.29 -23.59
CA SER A 572 -1.65 -8.08 -22.91
C SER A 572 -1.71 -6.86 -23.83
N VAL A 573 -2.28 -5.77 -23.32
CA VAL A 573 -2.48 -4.51 -24.04
C VAL A 573 -2.01 -3.33 -23.19
N LEU A 574 -1.15 -2.49 -23.78
CA LEU A 574 -0.95 -1.11 -23.35
C LEU A 574 -1.52 -0.22 -24.45
N GLN A 575 -2.60 0.49 -24.16
CA GLN A 575 -3.21 1.41 -25.10
C GLN A 575 -3.50 2.76 -24.46
N ASN A 576 -3.20 3.85 -25.16
CA ASN A 576 -3.43 5.22 -24.66
C ASN A 576 -2.77 5.45 -23.29
N VAL A 577 -1.57 4.90 -23.13
CA VAL A 577 -0.75 5.03 -21.92
C VAL A 577 0.30 6.11 -22.12
N ILE A 578 0.54 6.91 -21.08
CA ILE A 578 1.76 7.73 -20.97
C ILE A 578 2.71 7.02 -19.99
N LEU A 579 3.88 6.64 -20.49
CA LEU A 579 4.95 6.07 -19.67
C LEU A 579 6.13 7.02 -19.67
N ARG A 580 6.55 7.44 -18.47
CA ARG A 580 7.65 8.38 -18.27
C ARG A 580 8.74 7.77 -17.43
N TYR A 581 9.98 8.16 -17.66
CA TYR A 581 11.11 7.87 -16.75
C TYR A 581 11.41 6.38 -16.53
N GLY A 582 10.79 5.49 -17.30
CA GLY A 582 10.94 4.03 -17.19
C GLY A 582 11.03 3.38 -18.55
N PHE A 583 10.86 2.06 -18.60
CA PHE A 583 11.01 1.29 -19.82
C PHE A 583 9.80 0.35 -20.02
N VAL A 584 9.57 -0.09 -21.25
CA VAL A 584 8.80 -1.30 -21.54
C VAL A 584 9.78 -2.35 -22.02
N ILE A 585 9.91 -3.44 -21.27
CA ILE A 585 10.86 -4.52 -21.56
C ILE A 585 10.07 -5.75 -22.01
N LEU A 586 10.45 -6.31 -23.15
CA LEU A 586 9.79 -7.43 -23.79
C LEU A 586 10.74 -8.62 -23.84
N ASP A 587 10.61 -9.52 -22.87
CA ASP A 587 11.39 -10.75 -22.80
C ASP A 587 10.57 -11.91 -23.37
N ASN A 588 10.85 -12.27 -24.63
CA ASN A 588 10.13 -13.29 -25.37
C ASN A 588 8.60 -13.05 -25.34
N ALA A 589 8.21 -11.79 -25.43
CA ALA A 589 6.85 -11.33 -25.25
C ALA A 589 6.29 -10.69 -26.53
N SER A 590 4.97 -10.76 -26.69
CA SER A 590 4.25 -10.23 -27.85
C SER A 590 3.02 -9.36 -27.50
N PRO A 591 3.10 -8.40 -26.56
CA PRO A 591 1.97 -7.57 -26.22
C PRO A 591 1.58 -6.63 -27.35
N ARG A 592 0.37 -6.06 -27.26
CA ARG A 592 -0.11 -5.02 -28.17
C ARG A 592 0.13 -3.64 -27.55
N LEU A 593 0.99 -2.84 -28.16
CA LEU A 593 1.31 -1.47 -27.75
C LEU A 593 0.71 -0.50 -28.77
N ILE A 594 -0.35 0.21 -28.37
CA ILE A 594 -1.19 1.01 -29.28
C ILE A 594 -1.34 2.45 -28.77
N ASP A 595 -1.02 3.44 -29.59
CA ASP A 595 -1.26 4.86 -29.30
C ASP A 595 -0.71 5.34 -27.94
N ASN A 596 0.45 4.82 -27.53
CA ASN A 596 1.12 5.20 -26.29
C ASN A 596 2.12 6.33 -26.51
N LEU A 597 2.32 7.16 -25.48
CA LEU A 597 3.41 8.14 -25.40
C LEU A 597 4.48 7.63 -24.43
N LEU A 598 5.64 7.26 -24.95
CA LEU A 598 6.77 6.79 -24.15
C LEU A 598 7.87 7.86 -24.19
N ARG A 599 8.17 8.46 -23.04
CA ARG A 599 9.00 9.66 -22.99
C ARG A 599 9.87 9.79 -21.75
N ASP A 600 10.84 10.71 -21.81
CA ASP A 600 11.73 11.06 -20.71
C ASP A 600 12.55 9.86 -20.15
N SER A 601 12.75 8.81 -20.94
CA SER A 601 13.59 7.66 -20.55
C SER A 601 15.07 7.94 -20.83
N GLU A 602 15.98 7.50 -19.97
CA GLU A 602 17.43 7.74 -20.16
C GLU A 602 18.05 7.00 -21.37
N SER A 603 17.33 6.04 -21.96
CA SER A 603 17.74 5.24 -23.11
C SER A 603 16.55 5.00 -24.04
N ALA A 604 16.57 3.95 -24.85
CA ALA A 604 15.39 3.51 -25.58
C ALA A 604 14.24 3.20 -24.60
N PRO A 605 13.02 3.70 -24.82
CA PRO A 605 11.88 3.40 -23.96
C PRO A 605 11.34 1.99 -24.18
N LEU A 606 11.64 1.36 -25.33
CA LEU A 606 11.27 -0.01 -25.67
C LEU A 606 12.53 -0.88 -25.76
N TRP A 607 12.54 -1.98 -25.00
CA TRP A 607 13.57 -3.02 -25.04
C TRP A 607 12.94 -4.35 -25.41
N ALA A 608 13.61 -5.12 -26.25
CA ALA A 608 13.12 -6.41 -26.70
C ALA A 608 14.25 -7.42 -26.83
N THR A 609 14.01 -8.66 -26.41
CA THR A 609 14.83 -9.79 -26.87
C THR A 609 14.57 -10.05 -28.36
N PRO A 610 15.51 -10.68 -29.08
CA PRO A 610 15.34 -10.95 -30.52
C PRO A 610 14.07 -11.73 -30.87
N ASP A 611 13.65 -12.65 -29.99
CA ASP A 611 12.45 -13.48 -30.16
C ASP A 611 11.14 -12.75 -29.74
N ALA A 612 11.21 -11.52 -29.20
CA ALA A 612 10.02 -10.74 -28.89
C ALA A 612 9.32 -10.24 -30.17
N ALA A 613 7.99 -10.29 -30.18
CA ALA A 613 7.17 -9.99 -31.35
C ALA A 613 5.96 -9.08 -31.02
N PRO A 614 6.18 -7.87 -30.48
CA PRO A 614 5.08 -6.97 -30.12
C PRO A 614 4.34 -6.45 -31.36
N THR A 615 3.06 -6.14 -31.19
CA THR A 615 2.33 -5.30 -32.15
C THR A 615 2.50 -3.84 -31.77
N LEU A 616 3.08 -3.03 -32.66
CA LEU A 616 3.25 -1.59 -32.46
C LEU A 616 2.35 -0.82 -33.43
N GLN A 617 1.50 0.05 -32.90
CA GLN A 617 0.64 0.93 -33.69
C GLN A 617 0.56 2.32 -33.04
N GLY A 618 0.84 3.38 -33.78
CA GLY A 618 0.59 4.77 -33.35
C GLY A 618 1.39 5.26 -32.14
N ASN A 619 2.35 4.49 -31.63
CA ASN A 619 3.17 4.88 -30.48
C ASN A 619 4.09 6.07 -30.82
N GLN A 620 4.23 6.97 -29.86
CA GLN A 620 5.08 8.16 -29.92
C GLN A 620 6.24 8.00 -28.95
N LEU A 621 7.47 8.17 -29.43
CA LEU A 621 8.69 8.14 -28.61
C LEU A 621 9.28 9.56 -28.62
N GLN A 622 9.34 10.22 -27.46
CA GLN A 622 9.73 11.63 -27.33
C GLN A 622 10.70 11.83 -26.17
N ASP A 623 11.67 12.75 -26.31
CA ASP A 623 12.57 13.15 -25.21
C ASP A 623 13.31 12.00 -24.49
N ASN A 624 13.49 10.86 -25.17
CA ASN A 624 14.25 9.71 -24.67
C ASN A 624 15.72 9.75 -25.11
N GLY A 625 16.60 9.05 -24.39
CA GLY A 625 17.99 8.86 -24.82
C GLY A 625 18.11 8.24 -26.22
N LEU A 626 17.19 7.35 -26.59
CA LEU A 626 17.04 6.82 -27.95
C LEU A 626 15.54 6.73 -28.31
N ASN A 627 15.15 7.10 -29.52
CA ASN A 627 13.79 6.92 -30.04
C ASN A 627 13.73 5.74 -31.01
N GLY A 628 13.58 4.54 -30.46
CA GLY A 628 13.38 3.30 -31.21
C GLY A 628 13.15 2.12 -30.28
N ILE A 629 13.20 0.91 -30.84
CA ILE A 629 13.21 -0.34 -30.07
C ILE A 629 14.64 -0.88 -29.98
N ALA A 630 15.19 -0.91 -28.78
CA ALA A 630 16.49 -1.53 -28.52
C ALA A 630 16.34 -3.05 -28.52
N ILE A 631 17.11 -3.72 -29.37
CA ILE A 631 17.21 -5.18 -29.38
C ILE A 631 18.37 -5.56 -28.47
N ALA A 632 18.06 -6.14 -27.31
CA ALA A 632 19.07 -6.64 -26.39
C ALA A 632 19.90 -7.74 -27.08
N GLY A 633 21.22 -7.73 -26.87
CA GLY A 633 22.11 -8.72 -27.46
C GLY A 633 21.81 -10.10 -26.92
N ASP A 634 21.20 -10.95 -27.72
CA ASP A 634 20.96 -12.34 -27.38
C ASP A 634 20.85 -13.18 -28.66
N LYS A 635 20.41 -14.42 -28.50
CA LYS A 635 20.16 -15.36 -29.57
C LYS A 635 18.73 -15.21 -30.07
N LEU A 636 18.57 -15.14 -31.38
CA LEU A 636 17.31 -15.49 -32.04
C LEU A 636 17.26 -17.01 -32.14
N THR A 637 16.27 -17.61 -31.48
CA THR A 637 16.17 -19.08 -31.33
C THR A 637 15.05 -19.69 -32.15
N SER A 638 14.13 -18.88 -32.67
CA SER A 638 13.06 -19.32 -33.56
C SER A 638 12.90 -18.42 -34.78
N ASP A 639 12.06 -18.84 -35.73
CA ASP A 639 11.82 -18.07 -36.96
C ASP A 639 11.03 -16.80 -36.66
N HIS A 640 11.54 -15.64 -37.09
CA HIS A 640 10.90 -14.35 -36.89
C HIS A 640 10.87 -13.51 -38.16
N ILE A 641 9.83 -12.67 -38.27
CA ILE A 641 9.67 -11.68 -39.33
C ILE A 641 9.80 -10.29 -38.73
N TRP A 642 10.77 -9.53 -39.19
CA TRP A 642 10.91 -8.11 -38.91
C TRP A 642 10.41 -7.30 -40.09
N ALA A 643 9.22 -6.72 -39.92
CA ALA A 643 8.64 -5.76 -40.86
C ALA A 643 8.91 -4.31 -40.40
N PRO A 644 8.70 -3.32 -41.28
CA PRO A 644 8.65 -1.91 -40.89
C PRO A 644 7.67 -1.70 -39.74
N LEU A 645 8.13 -1.00 -38.70
CA LEU A 645 7.30 -0.67 -37.54
C LEU A 645 6.71 0.73 -37.75
N ALA A 646 5.39 0.88 -37.59
CA ALA A 646 4.72 2.18 -37.76
C ALA A 646 5.05 3.14 -36.59
N GLY A 647 5.32 4.41 -36.90
CA GLY A 647 5.50 5.50 -35.94
C GLY A 647 4.92 6.83 -36.45
N GLU A 648 4.71 7.81 -35.57
CA GLU A 648 4.05 9.09 -35.91
C GLU A 648 4.80 9.91 -36.97
N ASN A 649 6.13 9.86 -37.00
CA ASN A 649 6.99 10.61 -37.92
C ASN A 649 7.65 9.74 -39.01
N GLY A 650 7.12 8.54 -39.26
CA GLY A 650 7.66 7.59 -40.24
C GLY A 650 7.72 6.17 -39.69
N GLN A 651 8.88 5.52 -39.80
CA GLN A 651 9.10 4.18 -39.27
C GLN A 651 9.83 4.24 -37.93
N LEU A 652 9.35 3.50 -36.92
CA LEU A 652 10.15 3.17 -35.73
C LEU A 652 11.27 2.20 -36.13
N VAL A 653 12.50 2.51 -35.72
CA VAL A 653 13.69 1.71 -36.06
C VAL A 653 14.02 0.70 -34.97
N ARG A 654 14.53 -0.46 -35.39
CA ARG A 654 15.20 -1.41 -34.48
C ARG A 654 16.65 -0.98 -34.30
N ILE A 655 17.12 -0.96 -33.06
CA ILE A 655 18.47 -0.52 -32.69
C ILE A 655 19.22 -1.71 -32.09
N LEU A 656 20.26 -2.18 -32.77
CA LEU A 656 21.19 -3.17 -32.26
C LEU A 656 22.19 -2.46 -31.34
N THR A 657 22.02 -2.63 -30.04
CA THR A 657 22.95 -2.10 -29.01
C THR A 657 24.04 -3.12 -28.65
N GLU A 658 23.92 -4.35 -29.14
CA GLU A 658 24.82 -5.47 -28.91
C GLU A 658 24.78 -6.46 -30.09
N ASN A 659 25.47 -7.60 -29.97
CA ASN A 659 25.49 -8.64 -31.00
C ASN A 659 24.20 -9.47 -31.01
N LEU A 660 23.44 -9.39 -32.09
CA LEU A 660 22.34 -10.29 -32.43
C LEU A 660 22.92 -11.59 -33.03
N THR A 661 22.64 -12.74 -32.41
CA THR A 661 23.06 -14.03 -32.97
C THR A 661 21.87 -14.83 -33.49
N ILE A 662 21.77 -15.03 -34.81
CA ILE A 662 20.79 -15.93 -35.39
C ILE A 662 21.33 -17.36 -35.29
N THR A 663 20.69 -18.19 -34.48
CA THR A 663 21.12 -19.58 -34.26
C THR A 663 20.84 -20.49 -35.46
N GLU A 664 21.51 -21.64 -35.53
CA GLU A 664 21.43 -22.61 -36.65
C GLU A 664 20.00 -23.04 -37.01
N ASN A 665 19.06 -23.00 -36.04
CA ASN A 665 17.68 -23.43 -36.21
C ASN A 665 16.69 -22.26 -36.38
N ALA A 666 17.18 -21.02 -36.49
CA ALA A 666 16.35 -19.84 -36.61
C ALA A 666 16.58 -19.14 -37.95
N THR A 667 15.52 -18.59 -38.52
CA THR A 667 15.55 -17.72 -39.70
C THR A 667 15.01 -16.35 -39.33
N LEU A 668 15.82 -15.31 -39.54
CA LEU A 668 15.34 -13.93 -39.50
C LEU A 668 14.96 -13.48 -40.91
N GLN A 669 13.67 -13.21 -41.14
CA GLN A 669 13.20 -12.57 -42.37
C GLN A 669 12.94 -11.08 -42.14
N ILE A 670 13.53 -10.24 -42.97
CA ILE A 670 13.42 -8.79 -42.89
C ILE A 670 12.69 -8.28 -44.14
N GLY A 671 11.53 -7.67 -43.94
CA GLY A 671 10.66 -7.19 -45.01
C GLY A 671 11.15 -5.89 -45.66
N ALA A 672 10.68 -5.61 -46.87
CA ALA A 672 11.01 -4.40 -47.63
C ALA A 672 10.82 -3.10 -46.83
N GLY A 673 11.73 -2.14 -47.05
CA GLY A 673 11.73 -0.85 -46.36
C GLY A 673 12.17 -0.89 -44.90
N THR A 674 12.48 -2.05 -44.32
CA THR A 674 12.87 -2.14 -42.90
C THR A 674 14.25 -1.51 -42.67
N ILE A 675 14.33 -0.63 -41.66
CA ILE A 675 15.56 0.02 -41.22
C ILE A 675 16.01 -0.58 -39.88
N ILE A 676 17.27 -1.01 -39.82
CA ILE A 676 17.95 -1.50 -38.62
C ILE A 676 19.18 -0.61 -38.41
N LYS A 677 19.24 0.04 -37.25
CA LYS A 677 20.38 0.85 -36.83
C LYS A 677 21.23 0.08 -35.84
N ALA A 678 22.51 0.40 -35.78
CA ALA A 678 23.44 -0.24 -34.86
C ALA A 678 24.39 0.80 -34.25
N ASP A 679 24.71 0.64 -32.96
CA ASP A 679 25.81 1.38 -32.33
C ASP A 679 27.15 0.63 -32.51
N THR A 680 28.21 1.15 -31.91
CA THR A 680 29.57 0.55 -31.98
C THR A 680 29.67 -0.90 -31.47
N LYS A 681 28.74 -1.34 -30.62
CA LYS A 681 28.65 -2.72 -30.13
C LYS A 681 27.67 -3.56 -30.96
N GLY A 682 26.80 -2.91 -31.72
CA GLY A 682 25.86 -3.53 -32.65
C GLY A 682 26.56 -4.38 -33.71
N LYS A 683 26.09 -5.62 -33.83
CA LYS A 683 26.57 -6.62 -34.79
C LYS A 683 25.47 -7.62 -35.08
N ILE A 684 25.48 -8.21 -36.28
CA ILE A 684 24.67 -9.39 -36.58
C ILE A 684 25.61 -10.56 -36.84
N THR A 685 25.43 -11.67 -36.13
CA THR A 685 26.12 -12.95 -36.38
C THR A 685 25.09 -13.97 -36.86
N VAL A 686 25.27 -14.51 -38.06
CA VAL A 686 24.33 -15.45 -38.68
C VAL A 686 24.93 -16.85 -38.68
N ASN A 687 24.32 -17.78 -37.94
CA ASN A 687 24.63 -19.22 -38.02
C ASN A 687 23.49 -20.04 -38.65
N GLY A 688 22.25 -19.53 -38.59
CA GLY A 688 21.09 -20.09 -39.29
C GLY A 688 20.74 -19.31 -40.56
N GLY A 689 19.48 -18.89 -40.70
CA GLY A 689 18.96 -18.19 -41.87
C GLY A 689 18.89 -16.67 -41.71
N LEU A 690 19.33 -15.92 -42.73
CA LEU A 690 19.04 -14.49 -42.86
C LEU A 690 18.37 -14.24 -44.22
N ARG A 691 17.16 -13.69 -44.22
CA ARG A 691 16.39 -13.42 -45.44
C ARG A 691 16.05 -11.95 -45.53
N THR A 692 16.68 -11.19 -46.41
CA THR A 692 16.25 -9.80 -46.69
C THR A 692 15.37 -9.79 -47.93
N ALA A 693 14.14 -9.29 -47.78
CA ALA A 693 13.13 -9.27 -48.84
C ALA A 693 12.87 -7.83 -49.32
N GLY A 694 13.94 -7.06 -49.53
CA GLY A 694 13.85 -5.69 -50.04
C GLY A 694 13.40 -5.64 -51.50
N GLU A 695 12.74 -4.53 -51.86
CA GLU A 695 12.24 -4.27 -53.21
C GLU A 695 12.94 -3.05 -53.82
N ALA A 696 12.90 -2.91 -55.15
CA ALA A 696 13.45 -1.76 -55.83
C ALA A 696 12.78 -0.46 -55.34
N GLY A 697 13.58 0.45 -54.77
CA GLY A 697 13.09 1.69 -54.16
C GLY A 697 12.65 1.57 -52.70
N LEU A 698 12.55 0.35 -52.15
CA LEU A 698 12.28 0.05 -50.74
C LEU A 698 13.27 -1.03 -50.23
N PRO A 699 14.59 -0.74 -50.24
CA PRO A 699 15.58 -1.71 -49.77
C PRO A 699 15.44 -1.97 -48.27
N VAL A 700 15.97 -3.09 -47.82
CA VAL A 700 16.29 -3.28 -46.40
C VAL A 700 17.55 -2.50 -46.09
N ILE A 701 17.58 -1.71 -45.01
CA ILE A 701 18.72 -0.84 -44.68
C ILE A 701 19.30 -1.25 -43.31
N PHE A 702 20.57 -1.60 -43.30
CA PHE A 702 21.40 -1.69 -42.10
C PHE A 702 22.36 -0.50 -42.06
N THR A 703 22.37 0.27 -40.99
CA THR A 703 23.13 1.53 -40.95
C THR A 703 23.57 1.92 -39.53
N SER A 704 24.38 2.96 -39.43
CA SER A 704 24.83 3.57 -38.19
C SER A 704 23.66 4.15 -37.38
N LEU A 705 23.77 4.11 -36.05
CA LEU A 705 22.89 4.87 -35.15
C LEU A 705 22.90 6.38 -35.45
N HIS A 706 24.02 6.90 -35.99
CA HIS A 706 24.22 8.29 -36.38
C HIS A 706 23.69 8.63 -37.78
N ASP A 707 23.15 7.67 -38.54
CA ASP A 707 22.57 7.93 -39.86
C ASP A 707 21.16 8.54 -39.74
N ASP A 708 21.10 9.86 -39.58
CA ASP A 708 19.84 10.63 -39.52
C ASP A 708 19.05 10.57 -40.85
N GLY A 709 19.72 10.25 -41.97
CA GLY A 709 19.09 10.14 -43.29
C GLY A 709 18.17 8.92 -43.43
N SER A 710 18.36 7.90 -42.60
CA SER A 710 17.56 6.67 -42.61
C SER A 710 16.79 6.55 -41.31
N GLY A 711 15.46 6.70 -41.32
CA GLY A 711 14.64 6.52 -40.12
C GLY A 711 14.75 7.64 -39.08
N GLY A 712 15.36 8.78 -39.44
CA GLY A 712 15.39 10.00 -38.63
C GLY A 712 16.45 10.02 -37.52
N ASN A 713 16.46 11.11 -36.75
CA ASN A 713 17.40 11.32 -35.64
C ASN A 713 17.02 10.45 -34.42
N THR A 714 17.62 9.25 -34.37
CA THR A 714 17.28 8.20 -33.41
C THR A 714 17.92 8.41 -32.04
N ASN A 715 19.11 9.01 -31.98
CA ASN A 715 19.86 9.24 -30.74
C ASN A 715 19.74 10.68 -30.20
N GLN A 716 18.89 11.49 -30.83
CA GLN A 716 18.66 12.91 -30.51
C GLN A 716 19.93 13.77 -30.52
N GLN A 717 20.93 13.37 -31.30
CA GLN A 717 22.18 14.11 -31.44
C GLN A 717 22.42 14.41 -32.91
N LEU A 718 22.71 15.67 -33.23
CA LEU A 718 23.11 16.06 -34.58
C LEU A 718 24.57 15.66 -34.80
N GLN A 719 24.78 14.43 -35.25
CA GLN A 719 26.08 13.84 -35.53
C GLN A 719 26.06 13.17 -36.91
N GLU A 720 27.12 13.36 -37.69
CA GLU A 720 27.28 12.69 -38.98
C GLU A 720 27.73 11.22 -38.80
N PRO A 721 27.26 10.27 -39.63
CA PRO A 721 27.72 8.90 -39.60
C PRO A 721 29.13 8.75 -40.21
N HIS A 722 29.93 7.84 -39.65
CA HIS A 722 31.30 7.56 -40.08
C HIS A 722 31.52 6.07 -40.38
N ALA A 723 32.51 5.77 -41.22
CA ALA A 723 32.93 4.40 -41.47
C ALA A 723 33.38 3.72 -40.16
N GLY A 724 32.83 2.54 -39.85
CA GLY A 724 33.17 1.80 -38.65
C GLY A 724 32.31 2.12 -37.42
N ASP A 725 31.23 2.88 -37.59
CA ASP A 725 30.29 3.21 -36.50
C ASP A 725 29.65 1.98 -35.84
N TRP A 726 29.61 0.84 -36.53
CA TRP A 726 29.12 -0.45 -36.02
C TRP A 726 29.86 -1.61 -36.69
N GLN A 727 29.73 -2.83 -36.17
CA GLN A 727 30.63 -3.93 -36.57
C GLN A 727 30.30 -4.58 -37.92
N GLY A 728 29.05 -4.52 -38.37
CA GLY A 728 28.60 -5.16 -39.61
C GLY A 728 27.86 -6.48 -39.42
N ILE A 729 27.76 -7.24 -40.52
CA ILE A 729 27.07 -8.54 -40.58
C ILE A 729 28.11 -9.64 -40.81
N GLU A 730 28.21 -10.57 -39.85
CA GLU A 730 29.05 -11.76 -39.95
C GLU A 730 28.20 -12.96 -40.38
N LEU A 731 28.57 -13.57 -41.51
CA LEU A 731 28.01 -14.82 -41.98
C LEU A 731 28.92 -15.98 -41.54
N GLY A 732 28.38 -16.85 -40.69
CA GLY A 732 29.01 -18.08 -40.25
C GLY A 732 29.21 -19.07 -41.40
N ARG A 733 30.05 -20.09 -41.17
CA ARG A 733 30.41 -21.10 -42.17
C ARG A 733 29.21 -21.73 -42.86
N ASP A 734 28.16 -22.03 -42.09
CA ASP A 734 26.99 -22.78 -42.53
C ASP A 734 25.72 -21.90 -42.63
N ALA A 735 25.87 -20.58 -42.59
CA ALA A 735 24.75 -19.65 -42.66
C ALA A 735 23.99 -19.75 -44.00
N ASP A 736 22.65 -19.76 -43.96
CA ASP A 736 21.78 -19.65 -45.14
C ASP A 736 21.30 -18.20 -45.32
N ALA A 737 22.17 -17.35 -45.85
CA ALA A 737 21.85 -15.96 -46.16
C ALA A 737 21.29 -15.81 -47.57
N ILE A 738 20.00 -15.46 -47.69
CA ILE A 738 19.39 -15.02 -48.94
C ILE A 738 19.08 -13.53 -48.86
N MET A 739 19.74 -12.72 -49.67
CA MET A 739 19.59 -11.26 -49.62
C MET A 739 19.01 -10.70 -50.93
N GLY A 740 17.93 -9.94 -50.82
CA GLY A 740 17.37 -9.11 -51.91
C GLY A 740 17.95 -7.70 -51.90
N GLU A 741 17.20 -6.71 -52.40
CA GLU A 741 17.63 -5.30 -52.38
C GLU A 741 17.97 -4.85 -50.94
N THR A 742 19.26 -4.67 -50.65
CA THR A 742 19.75 -4.40 -49.31
C THR A 742 20.88 -3.39 -49.33
N ASP A 743 20.84 -2.42 -48.44
CA ASP A 743 21.94 -1.50 -48.21
C ASP A 743 22.55 -1.76 -46.83
N VAL A 744 23.86 -1.94 -46.77
CA VAL A 744 24.65 -2.01 -45.53
C VAL A 744 25.61 -0.84 -45.53
N ARG A 745 25.44 0.09 -44.57
CA ARG A 745 26.11 1.39 -44.59
C ARG A 745 26.95 1.61 -43.34
N PHE A 746 28.07 2.32 -43.46
CA PHE A 746 28.89 2.81 -42.34
C PHE A 746 29.46 1.73 -41.41
N ALA A 747 29.45 0.45 -41.82
CA ALA A 747 29.95 -0.66 -41.03
C ALA A 747 31.48 -0.71 -41.02
N GLN A 748 32.08 -1.34 -40.01
CA GLN A 748 33.48 -1.73 -40.03
C GLN A 748 33.71 -2.76 -41.14
N ASP A 749 32.95 -3.84 -41.13
CA ASP A 749 32.96 -4.86 -42.18
C ASP A 749 31.54 -4.98 -42.73
N GLY A 750 31.25 -4.47 -43.93
CA GLY A 750 29.91 -4.53 -44.52
C GLY A 750 29.36 -5.96 -44.50
N LEU A 751 30.15 -6.90 -45.03
CA LEU A 751 29.97 -8.34 -44.79
C LEU A 751 31.29 -8.97 -44.32
N PHE A 752 31.22 -9.77 -43.25
CA PHE A 752 32.31 -10.66 -42.85
C PHE A 752 31.94 -12.12 -43.13
N LEU A 753 32.62 -12.72 -44.11
CA LEU A 753 32.36 -14.09 -44.59
C LEU A 753 33.32 -15.09 -43.95
N ARG A 754 32.81 -16.00 -43.11
CA ARG A 754 33.59 -17.11 -42.55
C ARG A 754 33.69 -18.25 -43.55
N ASP A 755 34.91 -18.77 -43.74
CA ASP A 755 35.22 -19.81 -44.73
C ASP A 755 34.71 -19.48 -46.14
N GLY A 756 34.62 -18.19 -46.46
CA GLY A 756 34.15 -17.70 -47.74
C GLY A 756 32.65 -17.90 -48.00
N ASN A 757 31.81 -18.17 -46.98
CA ASN A 757 30.38 -18.33 -47.19
C ASN A 757 29.70 -16.99 -47.57
N ALA A 758 29.37 -16.81 -48.85
CA ALA A 758 28.77 -15.59 -49.40
C ALA A 758 27.24 -15.68 -49.48
N PRO A 759 26.50 -14.55 -49.40
CA PRO A 759 25.06 -14.56 -49.55
C PRO A 759 24.64 -14.90 -51.00
N ARG A 760 23.38 -15.30 -51.18
CA ARG A 760 22.76 -15.54 -52.51
C ARG A 760 21.44 -14.77 -52.63
N GLY A 761 20.88 -14.58 -53.82
CA GLY A 761 19.56 -13.97 -53.96
C GLY A 761 19.30 -13.31 -55.31
N GLU A 762 18.10 -12.73 -55.44
CA GLU A 762 17.71 -11.90 -56.58
C GLU A 762 17.55 -10.45 -56.07
N GLY A 763 18.47 -9.57 -56.43
CA GLY A 763 18.53 -8.17 -55.98
C GLY A 763 19.97 -7.68 -55.81
N ILE A 764 20.15 -6.38 -55.55
CA ILE A 764 21.48 -5.78 -55.30
C ILE A 764 21.72 -5.59 -53.80
N VAL A 765 22.88 -6.03 -53.31
CA VAL A 765 23.37 -5.74 -51.96
C VAL A 765 24.46 -4.68 -52.04
N ARG A 766 24.15 -3.46 -51.60
CA ARG A 766 25.05 -2.31 -51.61
C ARG A 766 25.79 -2.18 -50.29
N LEU A 767 27.10 -2.17 -50.36
CA LEU A 767 28.02 -2.02 -49.23
C LEU A 767 28.61 -0.62 -49.31
N LEU A 768 28.18 0.28 -48.44
CA LEU A 768 28.36 1.73 -48.63
C LEU A 768 29.07 2.39 -47.45
N ASN A 769 30.06 3.25 -47.74
CA ASN A 769 30.68 4.16 -46.76
C ASN A 769 31.22 3.49 -45.47
N GLY A 770 31.57 2.21 -45.52
CA GLY A 770 32.18 1.47 -44.41
C GLY A 770 33.72 1.45 -44.47
N ILE A 771 34.37 0.73 -43.55
CA ILE A 771 35.82 0.52 -43.62
C ILE A 771 36.12 -0.53 -44.70
N ASN A 772 35.64 -1.76 -44.51
CA ASN A 772 35.76 -2.83 -45.50
C ASN A 772 34.40 -3.14 -46.10
N ALA A 773 34.26 -3.14 -47.42
CA ALA A 773 33.05 -3.62 -48.08
C ALA A 773 32.81 -5.09 -47.73
N VAL A 774 33.79 -5.95 -48.02
CA VAL A 774 33.78 -7.38 -47.67
C VAL A 774 35.09 -7.76 -47.00
N ARG A 775 35.00 -8.52 -45.92
CA ARG A 775 36.12 -9.19 -45.27
C ARG A 775 35.89 -10.70 -45.33
N CYS A 776 36.92 -11.48 -45.62
CA CYS A 776 36.81 -12.94 -45.68
C CYS A 776 37.90 -13.63 -44.85
N ASN A 777 37.58 -14.79 -44.27
CA ASN A 777 38.56 -15.70 -43.69
C ASN A 777 38.50 -17.06 -44.41
N GLY A 778 38.82 -17.04 -45.71
CA GLY A 778 38.74 -18.17 -46.62
C GLY A 778 38.51 -17.72 -48.07
N ASP A 779 38.75 -18.60 -49.02
CA ASP A 779 38.50 -18.36 -50.44
C ASP A 779 37.00 -18.32 -50.73
N SER A 780 36.53 -17.30 -51.45
CA SER A 780 35.14 -17.21 -51.90
C SER A 780 35.04 -16.64 -53.32
N ILE A 781 34.04 -17.10 -54.05
CA ILE A 781 33.57 -16.42 -55.26
C ILE A 781 32.44 -15.50 -54.82
N LEU A 782 32.73 -14.20 -54.78
CA LEU A 782 31.71 -13.22 -54.45
C LEU A 782 30.70 -13.10 -55.61
N PRO A 783 29.40 -13.05 -55.32
CA PRO A 783 28.37 -12.98 -56.34
C PRO A 783 28.27 -11.57 -56.95
N ASP A 784 27.88 -11.48 -58.22
CA ASP A 784 27.72 -10.22 -58.97
C ASP A 784 26.65 -9.28 -58.38
N MET A 785 25.85 -9.77 -57.43
CA MET A 785 24.85 -8.98 -56.70
C MET A 785 25.45 -8.00 -55.68
N LEU A 786 26.75 -8.14 -55.33
CA LEU A 786 27.41 -7.22 -54.40
C LEU A 786 27.93 -5.98 -55.14
N GLU A 787 27.54 -4.81 -54.67
CA GLU A 787 28.07 -3.52 -55.12
C GLU A 787 28.75 -2.80 -53.95
N ALA A 788 29.94 -2.26 -54.15
CA ALA A 788 30.68 -1.53 -53.13
C ALA A 788 30.98 -0.10 -53.60
N GLU A 789 30.63 0.88 -52.77
CA GLU A 789 30.89 2.29 -53.05
C GLU A 789 31.22 3.07 -51.77
N GLY A 790 32.18 3.99 -51.85
CA GLY A 790 32.48 4.92 -50.76
C GLY A 790 33.16 4.30 -49.53
N ASN A 791 33.46 3.00 -49.53
CA ASN A 791 34.21 2.36 -48.45
C ASN A 791 35.69 2.75 -48.51
N GLU A 792 36.39 2.71 -47.37
CA GLU A 792 37.85 2.86 -47.35
C GLU A 792 38.54 1.76 -48.17
N VAL A 793 37.99 0.55 -48.12
CA VAL A 793 38.36 -0.62 -48.93
C VAL A 793 37.13 -1.14 -49.66
N ASN A 794 37.02 -0.83 -50.96
CA ASN A 794 35.95 -1.29 -51.85
C ASN A 794 36.23 -2.66 -52.50
N ASP A 795 37.30 -3.35 -52.08
CA ASP A 795 37.70 -4.60 -52.71
C ASP A 795 36.65 -5.70 -52.47
N LEU A 796 36.01 -6.11 -53.57
CA LEU A 796 35.14 -7.29 -53.62
C LEU A 796 35.97 -8.51 -54.02
N GLN A 797 37.03 -8.79 -53.28
CA GLN A 797 37.86 -9.97 -53.46
C GLN A 797 38.19 -10.58 -52.10
N CYS A 798 37.95 -11.89 -51.94
CA CYS A 798 38.51 -12.62 -50.83
C CYS A 798 39.96 -13.01 -51.20
N PRO A 799 40.97 -12.59 -50.42
CA PRO A 799 42.35 -12.93 -50.71
C PRO A 799 42.53 -14.45 -50.66
N HIS A 800 43.10 -15.02 -51.74
CA HIS A 800 43.58 -16.39 -51.74
C HIS A 800 44.65 -16.54 -50.66
N GLN A 801 44.44 -17.42 -49.67
CA GLN A 801 45.50 -17.75 -48.69
C GLN A 801 46.55 -18.69 -49.27
#